data_AF-A0A661X002-F1
#
_entry.id   AF-A0A661X002-F1
#
_cell.length_a   1.000
_cell.length_b   1.000
_cell.length_c   1.000
_cell.angle_alpha   90.00
_cell.angle_beta   90.00
_cell.angle_gamma   90.00
#
_symmetry.space_group_name_H-M   'P 1'
#
loop_
_entity.id
_entity.type
_entity.pdbx_description
1 polymer ?
#
loop_
_entity_poly.entity_id
_entity_poly.type
_entity_poly.pdbx_seq_one_letter_code
_entity_poly.pdbx_strand_id
1 'polypeptide(L)'
;MKKLIFSLIGLLCFTVSPIFATTNLSIVTFNTMRFAKDIDDEQYDALARITRYLDADIYCFQEIRGGNPDIILQLRDQYFKNYSVFLVGNYPGDKDTFHNQAIMSRYPIIEAQFYSNIYYNPFILDFTRELLYVLIDVPCADKTAVFSSHFKQGTDTLEKEQREKEATMTRDIITNYCAEFPNNQIVMCGDLNTDDDAGGYGNAITILTNSSANLRVLNTVDPCSGYDTTWMNAPYYRRFDYQFPNPRLVVSSGMVFRTDTGCPLPDGFSTATSTNASDHFPVWQNYILSPAFATNHARILVTEMDVWRSSTHAEDEFIELYNAGCIAENLQNWAVSDIDGDPQIIATNTAIIQPGDYAVISKGNPANSDINSIDDGILNLYITDNLDFTSTDDQLELLKQGQPVDGVIWNNGGTMASGNASDFDSMAEFMWKYPLLRNNYASNEYNARTVKVTGKNYAAGESLSRWRDENGNYVDSNRKVDWYVTNIFTKGADNFVKSFTDNPAEILLTEVFLAENDLSEHFIELYNADCRPIDIGNFSLTNSQGIGPVFSTTNAWLLPNQFSVIYFTNQTTEICAAKKGVLTILSSEQPDPAADIITLRDDSGRIINSFSYNDSSQTGISWNRYLNDLTAEFENTDSNDNWIPGIPTPGAFPETIPEGGTLLFVIGYWLLVVWQRR
;
A
#
# COMPACT_ATOMS: atom_id res chain seq x y z
N MET A 1 -14.65 -59.94 -34.58
CA MET A 1 -14.14 -59.49 -33.26
C MET A 1 -12.73 -58.86 -33.33
N LYS A 2 -12.38 -58.09 -34.38
CA LYS A 2 -11.10 -57.36 -34.50
C LYS A 2 -11.23 -55.99 -35.21
N LYS A 3 -12.41 -55.38 -35.21
CA LYS A 3 -12.69 -54.09 -35.88
C LYS A 3 -13.50 -53.11 -35.01
N LEU A 4 -13.47 -53.25 -33.69
CA LEU A 4 -14.26 -52.41 -32.77
C LEU A 4 -13.45 -51.81 -31.60
N ILE A 5 -12.12 -51.74 -31.71
CA ILE A 5 -11.23 -51.22 -30.64
C ILE A 5 -10.45 -49.96 -31.10
N PHE A 6 -10.58 -49.52 -32.35
CA PHE A 6 -9.84 -48.36 -32.88
C PHE A 6 -10.62 -47.03 -32.92
N SER A 7 -11.86 -46.97 -32.42
CA SER A 7 -12.67 -45.74 -32.45
C SER A 7 -12.97 -45.14 -31.05
N LEU A 8 -12.29 -45.61 -29.99
CA LEU A 8 -12.45 -45.05 -28.64
C LEU A 8 -11.15 -44.43 -28.08
N ILE A 9 -10.20 -44.09 -28.95
CA ILE A 9 -9.07 -43.19 -28.66
C ILE A 9 -9.27 -41.91 -29.49
N GLY A 10 -10.49 -41.38 -29.42
CA GLY A 10 -10.85 -40.09 -29.98
C GLY A 10 -10.70 -39.04 -28.89
N LEU A 11 -9.51 -38.46 -28.80
CA LEU A 11 -9.30 -37.05 -28.50
C LEU A 11 -10.11 -36.47 -27.31
N LEU A 12 -9.88 -37.00 -26.11
CA LEU A 12 -10.00 -36.18 -24.89
C LEU A 12 -8.75 -35.31 -24.77
N CYS A 13 -8.57 -34.40 -25.73
CA CYS A 13 -7.80 -33.19 -25.48
C CYS A 13 -8.68 -32.32 -24.57
N PHE A 14 -8.71 -32.62 -23.28
CA PHE A 14 -9.03 -31.58 -22.32
C PHE A 14 -7.94 -30.54 -22.49
N THR A 15 -8.26 -29.46 -23.20
CA THR A 15 -7.58 -28.20 -23.00
C THR A 15 -7.83 -27.86 -21.54
N VAL A 16 -6.88 -28.21 -20.69
CA VAL A 16 -6.79 -27.65 -19.35
C VAL A 16 -6.49 -26.19 -19.61
N SER A 17 -7.55 -25.38 -19.76
CA SER A 17 -7.39 -23.94 -19.74
C SER A 17 -6.73 -23.65 -18.39
N PRO A 18 -5.54 -23.03 -18.36
CA PRO A 18 -4.95 -22.63 -17.09
C PRO A 18 -6.01 -21.85 -16.32
N ILE A 19 -6.32 -22.33 -15.11
CA ILE A 19 -7.19 -21.62 -14.18
C ILE A 19 -6.33 -20.47 -13.70
N PHE A 20 -6.41 -19.33 -14.39
CA PHE A 20 -5.74 -18.12 -13.93
C PHE A 20 -6.37 -17.70 -12.62
N ALA A 21 -5.51 -17.35 -11.66
CA ALA A 21 -5.95 -16.77 -10.40
C ALA A 21 -6.75 -15.50 -10.73
N THR A 22 -7.96 -15.41 -10.19
CA THR A 22 -8.73 -14.17 -10.22
C THR A 22 -8.06 -13.15 -9.32
N THR A 23 -7.73 -11.96 -9.85
CA THR A 23 -7.23 -10.86 -9.00
C THR A 23 -8.39 -10.31 -8.18
N ASN A 24 -8.19 -10.21 -6.87
CA ASN A 24 -9.08 -9.44 -6.00
C ASN A 24 -8.58 -8.00 -5.92
N LEU A 25 -9.51 -7.05 -5.92
CA LEU A 25 -9.23 -5.63 -5.80
C LEU A 25 -10.17 -5.02 -4.78
N SER A 26 -9.62 -4.51 -3.70
CA SER A 26 -10.37 -3.85 -2.64
C SER A 26 -10.26 -2.33 -2.75
N ILE A 27 -11.39 -1.63 -2.65
CA ILE A 27 -11.47 -0.17 -2.80
C ILE A 27 -12.29 0.41 -1.65
N VAL A 28 -11.80 1.48 -1.06
CA VAL A 28 -12.49 2.29 -0.05
C VAL A 28 -12.78 3.67 -0.60
N THR A 29 -13.97 4.19 -0.34
CA THR A 29 -14.24 5.63 -0.43
C THR A 29 -14.58 6.16 0.96
N PHE A 30 -14.02 7.32 1.31
CA PHE A 30 -14.16 7.87 2.65
C PHE A 30 -14.06 9.40 2.66
N ASN A 31 -15.17 10.09 2.93
CA ASN A 31 -15.11 11.49 3.35
C ASN A 31 -14.54 11.57 4.77
N THR A 32 -13.46 12.32 4.94
CA THR A 32 -12.65 12.37 6.15
C THR A 32 -12.94 13.59 7.04
N MET A 33 -13.96 14.39 6.70
CA MET A 33 -14.40 15.55 7.48
C MET A 33 -13.26 16.53 7.82
N ARG A 34 -12.51 16.98 6.80
CA ARG A 34 -11.34 17.85 6.97
C ARG A 34 -10.26 17.19 7.81
N PHE A 35 -9.85 16.00 7.35
CA PHE A 35 -8.90 15.09 8.01
C PHE A 35 -7.87 15.82 8.88
N ALA A 36 -7.84 15.45 10.16
CA ALA A 36 -6.84 15.73 11.21
C ALA A 36 -5.92 16.95 11.03
N LYS A 37 -5.77 17.73 12.09
CA LYS A 37 -4.82 18.86 12.04
C LYS A 37 -3.38 18.43 11.83
N ASP A 38 -3.00 17.40 12.55
CA ASP A 38 -1.65 16.89 12.73
C ASP A 38 -1.76 15.42 13.14
N ILE A 39 -0.61 14.73 13.18
CA ILE A 39 -0.52 13.29 13.47
C ILE A 39 -0.91 12.93 14.91
N ASP A 40 -0.95 13.92 15.82
CA ASP A 40 -1.30 13.73 17.22
C ASP A 40 -2.81 13.87 17.49
N ASP A 41 -3.61 14.13 16.45
CA ASP A 41 -5.06 14.29 16.54
C ASP A 41 -5.74 12.92 16.76
N GLU A 42 -6.73 12.86 17.66
CA GLU A 42 -7.53 11.64 17.87
C GLU A 42 -8.23 11.20 16.57
N GLN A 43 -8.58 12.16 15.69
CA GLN A 43 -9.11 11.86 14.37
C GLN A 43 -8.09 11.13 13.49
N TYR A 44 -6.81 11.50 13.56
CA TYR A 44 -5.73 10.87 12.82
C TYR A 44 -5.58 9.40 13.22
N ASP A 45 -5.45 9.15 14.52
CA ASP A 45 -5.32 7.81 15.08
C ASP A 45 -6.52 6.92 14.74
N ALA A 46 -7.74 7.46 14.86
CA ALA A 46 -8.95 6.73 14.56
C ALA A 46 -9.05 6.39 13.06
N LEU A 47 -8.77 7.36 12.18
CA LEU A 47 -8.77 7.13 10.74
C LEU A 47 -7.69 6.14 10.32
N ALA A 48 -6.45 6.28 10.83
CA ALA A 48 -5.35 5.38 10.57
C ALA A 48 -5.67 3.94 11.01
N ARG A 49 -6.31 3.78 12.18
CA ARG A 49 -6.75 2.48 12.67
C ARG A 49 -7.80 1.85 11.75
N ILE A 50 -8.78 2.63 11.30
CA ILE A 50 -9.82 2.16 10.37
C ILE A 50 -9.20 1.78 9.03
N THR A 51 -8.40 2.64 8.42
CA THR A 51 -7.81 2.37 7.10
C THR A 51 -6.93 1.14 7.15
N ARG A 52 -6.07 0.99 8.16
CA ARG A 52 -5.22 -0.21 8.34
C ARG A 52 -6.03 -1.49 8.56
N TYR A 53 -7.15 -1.42 9.28
CA TYR A 53 -8.03 -2.57 9.46
C TYR A 53 -8.71 -2.98 8.16
N LEU A 54 -9.13 -2.01 7.35
CA LEU A 54 -9.77 -2.27 6.06
C LEU A 54 -8.80 -2.77 4.99
N ASP A 55 -7.50 -2.45 5.13
CA ASP A 55 -6.38 -2.87 4.28
C ASP A 55 -6.72 -2.91 2.78
N ALA A 56 -7.32 -1.81 2.29
CA ALA A 56 -7.79 -1.73 0.93
C ALA A 56 -6.62 -1.49 -0.04
N ASP A 57 -6.70 -2.03 -1.25
CA ASP A 57 -5.70 -1.77 -2.28
C ASP A 57 -5.77 -0.32 -2.77
N ILE A 58 -6.95 0.29 -2.77
CA ILE A 58 -7.17 1.67 -3.22
C ILE A 58 -8.05 2.41 -2.22
N TYR A 59 -7.66 3.63 -1.85
CA TYR A 59 -8.47 4.55 -1.04
C TYR A 59 -8.76 5.83 -1.81
N CYS A 60 -10.03 6.23 -1.87
CA CYS A 60 -10.49 7.52 -2.39
C CYS A 60 -10.93 8.39 -1.21
N PHE A 61 -10.13 9.39 -0.85
CA PHE A 61 -10.40 10.30 0.25
C PHE A 61 -11.00 11.62 -0.23
N GLN A 62 -12.04 12.07 0.47
CA GLN A 62 -12.65 13.39 0.29
C GLN A 62 -12.49 14.24 1.55
N GLU A 63 -12.57 15.55 1.39
CA GLU A 63 -12.37 16.55 2.44
C GLU A 63 -11.05 16.37 3.20
N ILE A 64 -9.94 16.22 2.50
CA ILE A 64 -8.64 16.35 3.14
C ILE A 64 -8.46 17.83 3.50
N ARG A 65 -7.91 18.08 4.70
CA ARG A 65 -7.84 19.43 5.25
C ARG A 65 -6.99 20.36 4.38
N GLY A 66 -7.63 21.42 3.85
CA GLY A 66 -6.96 22.48 3.09
C GLY A 66 -5.74 23.11 3.78
N GLY A 67 -5.74 23.23 5.10
CA GLY A 67 -4.63 23.84 5.86
C GLY A 67 -3.41 22.94 6.06
N ASN A 68 -3.53 21.63 5.82
CA ASN A 68 -2.45 20.65 5.93
C ASN A 68 -2.74 19.45 5.01
N PRO A 69 -2.69 19.62 3.68
CA PRO A 69 -2.92 18.52 2.74
C PRO A 69 -1.92 17.36 2.93
N ASP A 70 -0.71 17.67 3.40
CA ASP A 70 0.39 16.71 3.57
C ASP A 70 0.10 15.66 4.66
N ILE A 71 -0.94 15.85 5.47
CA ILE A 71 -1.35 14.86 6.48
C ILE A 71 -1.68 13.49 5.86
N ILE A 72 -2.15 13.45 4.60
CA ILE A 72 -2.36 12.19 3.88
C ILE A 72 -1.02 11.54 3.48
N LEU A 73 -0.02 12.35 3.12
CA LEU A 73 1.32 11.85 2.85
C LEU A 73 1.94 11.30 4.14
N GLN A 74 1.73 11.97 5.28
CA GLN A 74 2.16 11.47 6.59
C GLN A 74 1.48 10.15 6.96
N LEU A 75 0.17 10.01 6.70
CA LEU A 75 -0.55 8.74 6.85
C LEU A 75 0.05 7.63 5.98
N ARG A 76 0.38 7.93 4.72
CA ARG A 76 1.08 7.01 3.83
C ARG A 76 2.43 6.62 4.41
N ASP A 77 3.28 7.58 4.72
CA ASP A 77 4.66 7.33 5.14
C ASP A 77 4.74 6.53 6.44
N GLN A 78 3.77 6.72 7.32
CA GLN A 78 3.73 6.02 8.60
C GLN A 78 3.19 4.59 8.47
N TYR A 79 2.20 4.33 7.61
CA TYR A 79 1.45 3.06 7.64
C TYR A 79 1.30 2.35 6.28
N PHE A 80 1.48 3.05 5.17
CA PHE A 80 1.22 2.57 3.81
C PHE A 80 2.38 2.95 2.87
N LYS A 81 3.63 2.70 3.29
CA LYS A 81 4.85 3.14 2.58
C LYS A 81 4.88 2.73 1.10
N ASN A 82 4.24 1.62 0.76
CA ASN A 82 4.14 1.08 -0.59
C ASN A 82 2.96 1.62 -1.42
N TYR A 83 2.28 2.69 -0.99
CA TYR A 83 1.14 3.26 -1.71
C TYR A 83 1.56 4.51 -2.50
N SER A 84 1.23 4.52 -3.79
CA SER A 84 1.24 5.73 -4.61
C SER A 84 0.08 6.65 -4.20
N VAL A 85 0.30 7.97 -4.26
CA VAL A 85 -0.71 8.95 -3.87
C VAL A 85 -0.84 10.02 -4.95
N PHE A 86 -2.06 10.20 -5.44
CA PHE A 86 -2.45 11.37 -6.22
C PHE A 86 -3.29 12.30 -5.35
N LEU A 87 -2.74 13.46 -5.00
CA LEU A 87 -3.34 14.45 -4.12
C LEU A 87 -3.60 15.75 -4.88
N VAL A 88 -4.83 16.25 -4.82
CA VAL A 88 -5.17 17.58 -5.35
C VAL A 88 -5.36 18.53 -4.18
N GLY A 89 -4.48 19.53 -4.08
CA GLY A 89 -4.44 20.53 -3.00
C GLY A 89 -4.74 21.95 -3.48
N ASN A 90 -5.47 22.73 -2.65
CA ASN A 90 -5.70 24.19 -2.71
C ASN A 90 -5.35 24.87 -4.05
N TYR A 91 -6.21 24.69 -5.05
CA TYR A 91 -6.02 25.42 -6.31
C TYR A 91 -6.38 26.91 -6.14
N PRO A 92 -5.53 27.87 -6.59
CA PRO A 92 -5.86 29.29 -6.54
C PRO A 92 -7.03 29.60 -7.48
N GLY A 93 -8.23 29.72 -6.92
CA GLY A 93 -9.47 29.95 -7.67
C GLY A 93 -10.60 29.00 -7.31
N ASP A 94 -10.31 27.94 -6.53
CA ASP A 94 -11.37 27.18 -5.89
C ASP A 94 -12.15 28.11 -4.94
N LYS A 95 -13.47 28.13 -5.08
CA LYS A 95 -14.36 28.93 -4.21
C LYS A 95 -14.66 28.21 -2.91
N ASP A 96 -14.25 26.94 -2.79
CA ASP A 96 -14.49 26.05 -1.66
C ASP A 96 -13.16 25.48 -1.12
N THR A 97 -12.20 26.38 -0.85
CA THR A 97 -10.76 26.20 -0.52
C THR A 97 -10.38 25.28 0.67
N PHE A 98 -11.23 24.34 1.05
CA PHE A 98 -11.04 23.47 2.22
C PHE A 98 -11.26 21.99 1.93
N HIS A 99 -11.57 21.60 0.70
CA HIS A 99 -11.99 20.23 0.38
C HIS A 99 -11.07 19.55 -0.62
N ASN A 100 -9.83 19.30 -0.19
CA ASN A 100 -8.88 18.55 -1.01
C ASN A 100 -9.34 17.08 -1.15
N GLN A 101 -8.87 16.41 -2.19
CA GLN A 101 -9.14 15.00 -2.46
C GLN A 101 -7.86 14.26 -2.77
N ALA A 102 -7.82 12.97 -2.44
CA ALA A 102 -6.71 12.11 -2.80
C ALA A 102 -7.18 10.72 -3.21
N ILE A 103 -6.40 10.10 -4.09
CA ILE A 103 -6.49 8.66 -4.36
C ILE A 103 -5.15 8.05 -3.97
N MET A 104 -5.18 7.10 -3.02
CA MET A 104 -4.03 6.28 -2.65
C MET A 104 -4.19 4.88 -3.24
N SER A 105 -3.12 4.29 -3.74
CA SER A 105 -3.14 2.97 -4.38
C SER A 105 -1.89 2.16 -4.05
N ARG A 106 -2.06 0.91 -3.61
CA ARG A 106 -0.99 -0.08 -3.46
C ARG A 106 -0.33 -0.44 -4.79
N TYR A 107 -1.06 -0.27 -5.88
CA TYR A 107 -0.59 -0.54 -7.24
C TYR A 107 -0.20 0.75 -7.96
N PRO A 108 0.67 0.68 -8.98
CA PRO A 108 1.15 1.88 -9.63
C PRO A 108 0.06 2.74 -10.28
N ILE A 109 0.06 4.04 -9.97
CA ILE A 109 -0.70 5.06 -10.70
C ILE A 109 0.10 5.42 -11.95
N ILE A 110 -0.40 5.05 -13.12
CA ILE A 110 0.29 5.25 -14.40
C ILE A 110 -0.23 6.46 -15.19
N GLU A 111 -1.37 7.02 -14.77
CA GLU A 111 -1.95 8.24 -15.31
C GLU A 111 -2.77 8.90 -14.18
N ALA A 112 -2.72 10.22 -14.09
CA ALA A 112 -3.54 10.96 -13.15
C ALA A 112 -4.00 12.28 -13.79
N GLN A 113 -5.26 12.63 -13.58
CA GLN A 113 -5.85 13.88 -14.02
C GLN A 113 -6.88 14.34 -13.00
N PHE A 114 -7.16 15.63 -12.97
CA PHE A 114 -8.33 16.17 -12.30
C PHE A 114 -9.06 17.14 -13.23
N TYR A 115 -10.36 17.27 -13.04
CA TYR A 115 -11.21 18.19 -13.79
C TYR A 115 -11.75 19.25 -12.82
N SER A 116 -11.52 20.52 -13.13
CA SER A 116 -11.96 21.69 -12.34
C SER A 116 -12.29 22.89 -13.24
N ASN A 117 -12.70 24.02 -12.63
CA ASN A 117 -13.23 25.22 -13.29
C ASN A 117 -12.31 26.02 -14.21
N ILE A 118 -11.07 25.61 -14.42
CA ILE A 118 -10.09 26.54 -15.01
C ILE A 118 -10.19 26.62 -16.53
N TYR A 119 -10.86 25.67 -17.20
CA TYR A 119 -10.66 25.49 -18.64
C TYR A 119 -11.87 25.47 -19.57
N TYR A 120 -13.11 25.68 -19.10
CA TYR A 120 -14.25 25.73 -20.01
C TYR A 120 -15.13 26.96 -19.79
N ASN A 121 -15.02 27.89 -20.73
CA ASN A 121 -16.00 28.91 -21.13
C ASN A 121 -16.88 29.51 -19.98
N PRO A 122 -16.71 30.79 -19.62
CA PRO A 122 -17.42 31.47 -18.51
C PRO A 122 -18.95 31.61 -18.67
N PHE A 123 -19.55 30.94 -19.64
CA PHE A 123 -20.98 30.93 -19.90
C PHE A 123 -21.60 29.51 -19.87
N ILE A 124 -20.85 28.44 -19.59
CA ILE A 124 -21.35 27.05 -19.52
C ILE A 124 -20.62 26.25 -18.42
N LEU A 125 -21.34 25.92 -17.33
CA LEU A 125 -21.18 24.74 -16.47
C LEU A 125 -19.80 24.51 -15.81
N ASP A 126 -19.70 24.95 -14.55
CA ASP A 126 -18.48 24.89 -13.74
C ASP A 126 -18.62 23.81 -12.65
N PHE A 127 -17.61 22.95 -12.47
CA PHE A 127 -17.43 22.08 -11.29
C PHE A 127 -17.14 22.93 -10.05
N THR A 128 -18.03 23.00 -9.06
CA THR A 128 -17.68 23.71 -7.81
C THR A 128 -16.67 22.97 -6.95
N ARG A 129 -16.44 21.68 -7.24
CA ARG A 129 -15.49 20.77 -6.61
C ARG A 129 -14.93 19.83 -7.66
N GLU A 130 -13.66 19.45 -7.56
CA GLU A 130 -13.00 18.66 -8.60
C GLU A 130 -13.46 17.21 -8.71
N LEU A 131 -13.29 16.66 -9.91
CA LEU A 131 -13.31 15.22 -10.21
C LEU A 131 -11.87 14.75 -10.39
N LEU A 132 -11.40 13.85 -9.53
CA LEU A 132 -10.12 13.17 -9.69
C LEU A 132 -10.30 11.93 -10.56
N TYR A 133 -9.28 11.63 -11.35
CA TYR A 133 -9.15 10.43 -12.16
C TYR A 133 -7.73 9.90 -12.03
N VAL A 134 -7.59 8.61 -11.79
CA VAL A 134 -6.32 7.90 -11.92
C VAL A 134 -6.52 6.62 -12.72
N LEU A 135 -5.49 6.25 -13.48
CA LEU A 135 -5.37 4.97 -14.13
C LEU A 135 -4.36 4.13 -13.37
N ILE A 136 -4.81 3.01 -12.84
CA ILE A 136 -4.02 2.13 -11.98
C ILE A 136 -3.71 0.83 -12.71
N ASP A 137 -2.47 0.38 -12.57
CA ASP A 137 -2.00 -0.86 -13.16
C ASP A 137 -2.04 -2.03 -12.18
N VAL A 138 -3.20 -2.69 -12.11
CA VAL A 138 -3.44 -3.82 -11.22
C VAL A 138 -2.88 -5.12 -11.83
N PRO A 139 -2.08 -5.92 -11.10
CA PRO A 139 -1.57 -7.19 -11.57
C PRO A 139 -2.63 -8.12 -12.14
N CYS A 140 -2.27 -8.75 -13.24
CA CYS A 140 -3.09 -9.76 -13.91
C CYS A 140 -4.48 -9.25 -14.35
N ALA A 141 -4.65 -7.94 -14.54
CA ALA A 141 -5.91 -7.31 -14.90
C ALA A 141 -5.74 -6.24 -15.98
N ASP A 142 -6.83 -5.90 -16.68
CA ASP A 142 -6.84 -4.65 -17.45
C ASP A 142 -6.66 -3.45 -16.52
N LYS A 143 -6.24 -2.32 -17.10
CA LYS A 143 -6.08 -1.07 -16.37
C LYS A 143 -7.40 -0.70 -15.66
N THR A 144 -7.27 -0.24 -14.42
CA THR A 144 -8.38 0.20 -13.59
C THR A 144 -8.42 1.71 -13.53
N ALA A 145 -9.43 2.31 -14.15
CA ALA A 145 -9.74 3.72 -14.03
C ALA A 145 -10.57 3.97 -12.76
N VAL A 146 -10.02 4.74 -11.84
CA VAL A 146 -10.69 5.15 -10.60
C VAL A 146 -11.00 6.63 -10.69
N PHE A 147 -12.27 6.96 -10.60
CA PHE A 147 -12.76 8.33 -10.50
C PHE A 147 -13.18 8.60 -9.06
N SER A 148 -12.88 9.78 -8.52
CA SER A 148 -13.34 10.23 -7.20
C SER A 148 -13.85 11.65 -7.29
N SER A 149 -15.00 11.93 -6.68
CA SER A 149 -15.46 13.32 -6.53
C SER A 149 -16.14 13.54 -5.19
N HIS A 150 -16.19 14.79 -4.78
CA HIS A 150 -17.01 15.26 -3.69
C HIS A 150 -17.98 16.29 -4.27
N PHE A 151 -19.23 15.93 -4.55
CA PHE A 151 -20.15 16.86 -5.21
C PHE A 151 -20.65 17.94 -4.26
N LYS A 152 -21.17 19.03 -4.82
CA LYS A 152 -21.71 20.18 -4.09
C LYS A 152 -22.64 19.73 -2.94
N GLN A 153 -22.33 20.15 -1.72
CA GLN A 153 -23.19 19.92 -0.54
C GLN A 153 -24.39 20.88 -0.47
N GLY A 154 -25.35 20.55 0.39
CA GLY A 154 -26.49 21.42 0.73
C GLY A 154 -27.85 20.92 0.18
N THR A 155 -28.93 21.61 0.56
CA THR A 155 -30.31 21.16 0.26
C THR A 155 -31.14 22.20 -0.48
N ASP A 156 -30.59 23.39 -0.73
CA ASP A 156 -31.33 24.39 -1.49
C ASP A 156 -31.39 24.00 -2.98
N THR A 157 -32.30 24.66 -3.70
CA THR A 157 -32.53 24.36 -5.13
C THR A 157 -31.27 24.58 -5.98
N LEU A 158 -30.50 25.63 -5.71
CA LEU A 158 -29.33 25.99 -6.53
C LEU A 158 -28.17 25.02 -6.29
N GLU A 159 -27.95 24.61 -5.05
CA GLU A 159 -26.97 23.61 -4.65
C GLU A 159 -27.31 22.23 -5.24
N LYS A 160 -28.59 21.85 -5.20
CA LYS A 160 -29.07 20.64 -5.87
C LYS A 160 -28.85 20.68 -7.37
N GLU A 161 -29.23 21.77 -8.04
CA GLU A 161 -29.00 21.95 -9.48
C GLU A 161 -27.51 21.90 -9.83
N GLN A 162 -26.66 22.46 -8.96
CA GLN A 162 -25.21 22.41 -9.13
C GLN A 162 -24.67 20.99 -9.01
N ARG A 163 -25.08 20.23 -7.99
CA ARG A 163 -24.74 18.81 -7.82
C ARG A 163 -25.16 17.97 -9.02
N GLU A 164 -26.36 18.18 -9.56
CA GLU A 164 -26.84 17.46 -10.74
C GLU A 164 -26.04 17.82 -12.01
N LYS A 165 -25.56 19.07 -12.12
CA LYS A 165 -24.64 19.48 -13.20
C LYS A 165 -23.28 18.78 -13.08
N GLU A 166 -22.69 18.73 -11.88
CA GLU A 166 -21.42 18.03 -11.61
C GLU A 166 -21.53 16.53 -11.92
N ALA A 167 -22.64 15.90 -11.52
CA ALA A 167 -22.94 14.51 -11.86
C ALA A 167 -23.06 14.32 -13.38
N THR A 168 -23.66 15.27 -14.11
CA THR A 168 -23.80 15.22 -15.57
C THR A 168 -22.44 15.31 -16.26
N MET A 169 -21.59 16.25 -15.84
CA MET A 169 -20.24 16.41 -16.39
C MET A 169 -19.38 15.17 -16.11
N THR A 170 -19.43 14.66 -14.87
CA THR A 170 -18.73 13.43 -14.48
C THR A 170 -19.18 12.24 -15.32
N ARG A 171 -20.50 12.07 -15.50
CA ARG A 171 -21.07 11.03 -16.37
C ARG A 171 -20.54 11.13 -17.80
N ASP A 172 -20.47 12.33 -18.36
CA ASP A 172 -20.03 12.55 -19.74
C ASP A 172 -18.54 12.25 -19.91
N ILE A 173 -17.70 12.66 -18.95
CA ILE A 173 -16.27 12.31 -18.90
C ILE A 173 -16.09 10.79 -18.86
N ILE A 174 -16.75 10.10 -17.93
CA ILE A 174 -16.64 8.64 -17.80
C ILE A 174 -17.19 7.91 -19.03
N THR A 175 -18.27 8.44 -19.63
CA THR A 175 -18.85 7.91 -20.87
C THR A 175 -17.87 7.98 -22.03
N ASN A 176 -17.23 9.14 -22.22
CA ASN A 176 -16.21 9.32 -23.26
C ASN A 176 -15.00 8.41 -23.02
N TYR A 177 -14.53 8.34 -21.77
CA TYR A 177 -13.44 7.45 -21.38
C TYR A 177 -13.77 5.98 -21.69
N CYS A 178 -14.96 5.52 -21.31
CA CYS A 178 -15.39 4.15 -21.57
C CYS A 178 -15.53 3.84 -23.07
N ALA A 179 -15.88 4.84 -23.89
CA ALA A 179 -15.95 4.69 -25.35
C ALA A 179 -14.55 4.55 -25.97
N GLU A 180 -13.56 5.26 -25.45
CA GLU A 180 -12.17 5.20 -25.91
C GLU A 180 -11.43 3.95 -25.40
N PHE A 181 -11.66 3.59 -24.14
CA PHE A 181 -11.01 2.46 -23.46
C PHE A 181 -12.04 1.41 -23.03
N PRO A 182 -12.73 0.75 -23.98
CA PRO A 182 -13.83 -0.15 -23.68
C PRO A 182 -13.39 -1.43 -22.98
N ASN A 183 -12.10 -1.65 -22.72
CA ASN A 183 -11.58 -2.80 -21.96
C ASN A 183 -11.24 -2.45 -20.51
N ASN A 184 -11.08 -1.17 -20.17
CA ASN A 184 -10.68 -0.80 -18.83
C ASN A 184 -11.79 -1.11 -17.81
N GLN A 185 -11.35 -1.48 -16.62
CA GLN A 185 -12.23 -1.53 -15.45
C GLN A 185 -12.45 -0.09 -14.99
N ILE A 186 -13.68 0.24 -14.59
CA ILE A 186 -14.03 1.61 -14.22
C ILE A 186 -14.81 1.56 -12.92
N VAL A 187 -14.42 2.40 -11.96
CA VAL A 187 -15.19 2.68 -10.75
C VAL A 187 -15.25 4.17 -10.52
N MET A 188 -16.44 4.67 -10.18
CA MET A 188 -16.63 6.02 -9.65
C MET A 188 -16.88 5.93 -8.15
N CYS A 189 -16.11 6.67 -7.36
CA CYS A 189 -16.17 6.71 -5.91
C CYS A 189 -16.52 8.12 -5.43
N GLY A 190 -16.93 8.24 -4.17
CA GLY A 190 -16.90 9.51 -3.45
C GLY A 190 -18.18 9.86 -2.70
N ASP A 191 -18.12 11.01 -2.04
CA ASP A 191 -19.26 11.67 -1.41
C ASP A 191 -20.05 12.46 -2.46
N LEU A 192 -21.19 11.92 -2.85
CA LEU A 192 -22.04 12.54 -3.85
C LEU A 192 -23.04 13.54 -3.27
N ASN A 193 -23.15 13.65 -1.94
CA ASN A 193 -24.14 14.46 -1.25
C ASN A 193 -25.60 14.20 -1.73
N THR A 194 -25.87 13.03 -2.32
CA THR A 194 -27.19 12.57 -2.77
C THR A 194 -27.52 11.25 -2.12
N ASP A 195 -28.76 11.11 -1.66
CA ASP A 195 -29.32 9.90 -1.10
C ASP A 195 -30.49 9.45 -2.01
N ASP A 196 -30.44 8.22 -2.53
CA ASP A 196 -31.43 7.69 -3.48
C ASP A 196 -32.81 7.46 -2.85
N ASP A 197 -32.87 7.26 -1.54
CA ASP A 197 -34.11 7.11 -0.78
C ASP A 197 -34.69 8.45 -0.30
N ALA A 198 -33.92 9.54 -0.40
CA ALA A 198 -34.34 10.87 0.03
C ALA A 198 -34.32 11.91 -1.12
N GLY A 199 -35.45 12.11 -1.79
CA GLY A 199 -35.60 13.01 -2.95
C GLY A 199 -35.25 14.51 -2.73
N GLY A 200 -34.95 14.92 -1.50
CA GLY A 200 -34.45 16.25 -1.17
C GLY A 200 -32.99 16.52 -1.58
N TYR A 201 -32.21 15.49 -1.92
CA TYR A 201 -30.75 15.60 -2.08
C TYR A 201 -30.25 15.44 -3.53
N GLY A 202 -31.08 15.70 -4.54
CA GLY A 202 -30.63 15.60 -5.93
C GLY A 202 -30.86 14.25 -6.58
N ASN A 203 -30.49 14.14 -7.85
CA ASN A 203 -30.58 12.92 -8.65
C ASN A 203 -29.21 12.46 -9.18
N ALA A 204 -28.11 12.80 -8.50
CA ALA A 204 -26.75 12.50 -8.97
C ALA A 204 -26.55 11.00 -9.27
N ILE A 205 -27.07 10.13 -8.40
CA ILE A 205 -27.03 8.66 -8.55
C ILE A 205 -27.67 8.23 -9.88
N THR A 206 -28.91 8.67 -10.15
CA THR A 206 -29.62 8.37 -11.40
C THR A 206 -28.87 8.92 -12.62
N ILE A 207 -28.29 10.11 -12.52
CA ILE A 207 -27.53 10.71 -13.62
C ILE A 207 -26.30 9.87 -13.95
N LEU A 208 -25.50 9.49 -12.95
CA LEU A 208 -24.26 8.72 -13.14
C LEU A 208 -24.52 7.29 -13.68
N THR A 209 -25.57 6.64 -13.19
CA THR A 209 -25.96 5.29 -13.63
C THR A 209 -26.58 5.26 -15.01
N ASN A 210 -27.12 6.39 -15.49
CA ASN A 210 -27.58 6.55 -16.88
C ASN A 210 -26.42 6.93 -17.83
N SER A 211 -25.27 6.26 -17.67
CA SER A 211 -24.08 6.40 -18.53
C SER A 211 -23.96 5.21 -19.47
N SER A 212 -23.34 5.40 -20.64
CA SER A 212 -22.99 4.26 -21.51
C SER A 212 -21.88 3.39 -20.91
N ALA A 213 -21.20 3.87 -19.87
CA ALA A 213 -20.26 3.09 -19.06
C ALA A 213 -20.96 2.00 -18.22
N ASN A 214 -22.30 1.98 -18.16
CA ASN A 214 -23.09 1.02 -17.39
C ASN A 214 -22.68 0.95 -15.91
N LEU A 215 -22.39 2.13 -15.32
CA LEU A 215 -22.13 2.25 -13.89
C LEU A 215 -23.37 1.80 -13.11
N ARG A 216 -23.19 1.00 -12.06
CA ARG A 216 -24.30 0.45 -11.27
C ARG A 216 -24.21 0.84 -9.80
N VAL A 217 -25.36 1.09 -9.18
CA VAL A 217 -25.46 1.27 -7.73
C VAL A 217 -25.24 -0.08 -7.05
N LEU A 218 -24.51 -0.08 -5.93
CA LEU A 218 -24.34 -1.25 -5.07
C LEU A 218 -25.25 -1.12 -3.85
N ASN A 219 -25.79 -2.23 -3.33
CA ASN A 219 -26.58 -2.23 -2.08
C ASN A 219 -25.67 -2.58 -0.91
N THR A 220 -24.86 -1.60 -0.49
CA THR A 220 -23.83 -1.82 0.52
C THR A 220 -24.35 -1.38 1.87
N VAL A 221 -24.22 -2.26 2.85
CA VAL A 221 -24.74 -2.06 4.20
C VAL A 221 -23.66 -2.36 5.22
N ASP A 222 -23.81 -1.83 6.42
CA ASP A 222 -23.13 -2.34 7.60
C ASP A 222 -23.64 -3.78 7.87
N PRO A 223 -22.75 -4.79 7.89
CA PRO A 223 -23.17 -6.17 8.12
C PRO A 223 -23.84 -6.39 9.49
N CYS A 224 -23.65 -5.46 10.43
CA CYS A 224 -24.14 -5.56 11.79
C CYS A 224 -25.56 -5.02 11.98
N SER A 225 -25.81 -3.80 11.52
CA SER A 225 -27.14 -3.20 11.61
C SER A 225 -28.02 -3.43 10.37
N GLY A 226 -27.41 -3.77 9.23
CA GLY A 226 -28.07 -3.77 7.93
C GLY A 226 -28.37 -2.38 7.38
N TYR A 227 -27.85 -1.31 7.99
CA TYR A 227 -28.01 0.06 7.51
C TYR A 227 -26.96 0.41 6.47
N ASP A 228 -27.36 1.14 5.44
CA ASP A 228 -26.51 1.67 4.37
C ASP A 228 -26.06 3.12 4.60
N THR A 229 -26.40 3.69 5.76
CA THR A 229 -26.03 5.05 6.13
C THR A 229 -24.51 5.22 6.15
N THR A 230 -24.02 6.21 5.41
CA THR A 230 -22.60 6.59 5.34
C THR A 230 -22.33 7.97 5.91
N TRP A 231 -23.34 8.78 6.18
CA TRP A 231 -23.21 10.08 6.86
C TRP A 231 -24.09 10.14 8.10
N MET A 232 -23.53 10.63 9.20
CA MET A 232 -24.21 10.74 10.49
C MET A 232 -24.22 12.18 11.03
N ASN A 233 -25.39 12.80 11.02
CA ASN A 233 -25.64 14.00 11.81
C ASN A 233 -27.06 13.94 12.36
N ALA A 234 -27.17 13.32 13.55
CA ALA A 234 -28.45 13.02 14.17
C ALA A 234 -29.37 14.26 14.21
N PRO A 235 -30.66 14.13 13.81
CA PRO A 235 -31.40 12.90 13.50
C PRO A 235 -31.30 12.44 12.04
N TYR A 236 -30.44 13.04 11.23
CA TYR A 236 -30.30 12.75 9.80
C TYR A 236 -29.24 11.68 9.58
N TYR A 237 -29.69 10.55 9.05
CA TYR A 237 -28.85 9.45 8.60
C TYR A 237 -29.06 9.35 7.10
N ARG A 238 -27.98 9.48 6.34
CA ARG A 238 -28.01 9.49 4.88
C ARG A 238 -26.96 8.58 4.31
N ARG A 239 -27.22 8.11 3.11
CA ARG A 239 -26.23 7.46 2.27
C ARG A 239 -25.73 8.49 1.26
N PHE A 240 -24.54 9.04 1.48
CA PHE A 240 -23.90 10.01 0.59
C PHE A 240 -22.67 9.45 -0.12
N ASP A 241 -22.07 8.39 0.41
CA ASP A 241 -20.84 7.81 -0.09
C ASP A 241 -21.16 6.56 -0.92
N TYR A 242 -20.64 6.52 -2.15
CA TYR A 242 -20.96 5.48 -3.10
C TYR A 242 -19.72 4.99 -3.85
N GLN A 243 -19.82 3.74 -4.32
CA GLN A 243 -18.98 3.22 -5.39
C GLN A 243 -19.88 2.72 -6.53
N PHE A 244 -19.60 3.13 -7.75
CA PHE A 244 -20.30 2.72 -8.96
C PHE A 244 -19.33 1.99 -9.89
N PRO A 245 -19.22 0.65 -9.79
CA PRO A 245 -18.42 -0.12 -10.72
C PRO A 245 -19.11 -0.24 -12.08
N ASN A 246 -18.32 -0.37 -13.14
CA ASN A 246 -18.81 -0.86 -14.44
C ASN A 246 -18.98 -2.39 -14.43
N PRO A 247 -19.55 -3.00 -15.48
CA PRO A 247 -19.76 -4.45 -15.56
C PRO A 247 -18.50 -5.33 -15.48
N ARG A 248 -17.29 -4.77 -15.64
CA ARG A 248 -16.03 -5.53 -15.58
C ARG A 248 -15.52 -5.77 -14.16
N LEU A 249 -15.89 -4.92 -13.21
CA LEU A 249 -15.61 -5.12 -11.80
C LEU A 249 -16.71 -5.96 -11.20
N VAL A 250 -16.51 -7.25 -10.94
CA VAL A 250 -17.53 -8.12 -10.32
C VAL A 250 -17.45 -7.97 -8.82
N VAL A 251 -18.53 -7.55 -8.16
CA VAL A 251 -18.52 -7.35 -6.70
C VAL A 251 -18.51 -8.73 -6.03
N SER A 252 -17.53 -8.95 -5.15
CA SER A 252 -17.40 -10.15 -4.33
C SER A 252 -18.00 -9.95 -2.94
N SER A 253 -17.70 -8.82 -2.31
CA SER A 253 -18.22 -8.43 -1.00
C SER A 253 -18.14 -6.92 -0.84
N GLY A 254 -18.85 -6.39 0.15
CA GLY A 254 -18.81 -4.96 0.47
C GLY A 254 -19.44 -4.69 1.83
N MET A 255 -19.02 -3.60 2.46
CA MET A 255 -19.57 -3.15 3.74
C MET A 255 -19.50 -1.63 3.89
N VAL A 256 -20.44 -1.07 4.64
CA VAL A 256 -20.25 0.23 5.30
C VAL A 256 -19.61 -0.06 6.65
N PHE A 257 -18.37 0.37 6.87
CA PHE A 257 -17.65 0.01 8.09
C PHE A 257 -18.06 0.93 9.26
N ARG A 258 -18.61 0.32 10.31
CA ARG A 258 -19.18 1.02 11.46
C ARG A 258 -18.79 0.37 12.77
N THR A 259 -18.27 1.17 13.70
CA THR A 259 -17.97 0.71 15.07
C THR A 259 -19.11 1.00 16.04
N ASP A 260 -20.06 1.86 15.67
CA ASP A 260 -21.13 2.33 16.55
C ASP A 260 -22.31 1.34 16.67
N THR A 261 -22.38 0.29 15.85
CA THR A 261 -23.54 -0.62 15.77
C THR A 261 -23.43 -1.89 16.64
N GLY A 262 -22.36 -2.04 17.42
CA GLY A 262 -22.32 -3.00 18.55
C GLY A 262 -22.08 -4.48 18.22
N CYS A 263 -21.55 -4.80 17.03
CA CYS A 263 -20.93 -6.10 16.77
C CYS A 263 -19.60 -6.26 17.52
N PRO A 264 -19.05 -7.49 17.68
CA PRO A 264 -17.72 -7.64 18.22
C PRO A 264 -16.76 -6.79 17.39
N LEU A 265 -16.27 -5.73 18.03
CA LEU A 265 -15.36 -4.80 17.41
C LEU A 265 -14.02 -5.51 17.21
N PRO A 266 -13.30 -5.19 16.13
CA PRO A 266 -11.93 -5.65 16.00
C PRO A 266 -11.10 -5.23 17.22
N ASP A 267 -10.08 -6.00 17.56
CA ASP A 267 -9.22 -5.68 18.70
C ASP A 267 -8.63 -4.26 18.53
N GLY A 268 -8.66 -3.49 19.62
CA GLY A 268 -8.25 -2.08 19.62
C GLY A 268 -9.32 -1.10 19.14
N PHE A 269 -10.50 -1.52 18.69
CA PHE A 269 -11.57 -0.58 18.34
C PHE A 269 -12.52 -0.31 19.52
N SER A 270 -13.01 0.92 19.59
CA SER A 270 -14.10 1.33 20.49
C SER A 270 -15.33 1.70 19.67
N THR A 271 -16.50 1.81 20.31
CA THR A 271 -17.71 2.23 19.60
C THR A 271 -17.60 3.64 19.02
N ALA A 272 -16.71 4.48 19.57
CA ALA A 272 -16.46 5.84 19.12
C ALA A 272 -15.43 5.93 17.98
N THR A 273 -14.74 4.84 17.63
CA THR A 273 -13.63 4.91 16.66
C THR A 273 -14.09 5.45 15.31
N SER A 274 -15.22 5.01 14.75
CA SER A 274 -15.76 5.60 13.52
C SER A 274 -16.12 7.07 13.68
N THR A 275 -16.78 7.46 14.77
CA THR A 275 -17.20 8.86 14.99
C THR A 275 -16.06 9.83 15.29
N ASN A 276 -14.96 9.30 15.83
CA ASN A 276 -13.73 10.06 16.05
C ASN A 276 -12.99 10.27 14.72
N ALA A 277 -13.07 9.31 13.79
CA ALA A 277 -12.40 9.41 12.49
C ALA A 277 -13.10 10.38 11.53
N SER A 278 -14.43 10.39 11.50
CA SER A 278 -15.22 11.25 10.61
C SER A 278 -16.70 11.27 11.01
N ASP A 279 -17.46 12.26 10.54
CA ASP A 279 -18.94 12.20 10.53
C ASP A 279 -19.48 11.37 9.36
N HIS A 280 -18.60 10.82 8.53
CA HIS A 280 -18.91 9.79 7.55
C HIS A 280 -18.36 8.41 7.95
N PHE A 281 -18.88 7.36 7.32
CA PHE A 281 -18.42 5.99 7.43
C PHE A 281 -17.81 5.53 6.11
N PRO A 282 -16.65 4.85 6.13
CA PRO A 282 -16.04 4.36 4.91
C PRO A 282 -16.88 3.26 4.25
N VAL A 283 -16.99 3.33 2.94
CA VAL A 283 -17.59 2.27 2.12
C VAL A 283 -16.47 1.44 1.51
N TRP A 284 -16.36 0.20 1.94
CA TRP A 284 -15.38 -0.77 1.46
C TRP A 284 -16.05 -1.76 0.50
N GLN A 285 -15.39 -2.05 -0.62
CA GLN A 285 -15.81 -3.05 -1.59
C GLN A 285 -14.64 -3.94 -1.96
N ASN A 286 -14.91 -5.22 -2.19
CA ASN A 286 -14.00 -6.14 -2.83
C ASN A 286 -14.55 -6.56 -4.18
N TYR A 287 -13.72 -6.46 -5.21
CA TYR A 287 -14.03 -6.81 -6.59
C TYR A 287 -13.19 -8.01 -7.02
N ILE A 288 -13.78 -8.86 -7.83
CA ILE A 288 -13.09 -9.90 -8.60
C ILE A 288 -12.90 -9.35 -10.01
N LEU A 289 -11.64 -9.26 -10.41
CA LEU A 289 -11.24 -8.89 -11.76
C LEU A 289 -11.19 -10.17 -12.59
N SER A 290 -12.00 -10.23 -13.64
CA SER A 290 -12.04 -11.41 -14.49
C SER A 290 -10.76 -11.47 -15.35
N PRO A 291 -9.99 -12.57 -15.34
CA PRO A 291 -8.82 -12.75 -16.20
C PRO A 291 -9.15 -12.70 -17.70
N ALA A 292 -10.45 -12.75 -18.05
CA ALA A 292 -10.99 -12.89 -19.39
C ALA A 292 -10.60 -11.77 -20.38
N PHE A 293 -9.93 -10.72 -19.92
CA PHE A 293 -9.43 -9.63 -20.77
C PHE A 293 -7.96 -9.28 -20.53
N ALA A 294 -7.33 -9.84 -19.49
CA ALA A 294 -5.88 -9.74 -19.30
C ALA A 294 -5.21 -10.50 -20.45
N THR A 295 -4.66 -9.78 -21.43
CA THR A 295 -3.79 -10.38 -22.43
C THR A 295 -2.69 -11.14 -21.69
N ASN A 296 -2.50 -12.44 -22.01
CA ASN A 296 -1.44 -13.36 -21.52
C ASN A 296 -0.03 -12.85 -21.86
N HIS A 297 0.29 -11.64 -21.45
CA HIS A 297 1.43 -10.89 -21.89
C HIS A 297 2.16 -10.48 -20.61
N ALA A 298 3.46 -10.74 -20.58
CA ALA A 298 4.31 -10.04 -19.66
C ALA A 298 4.22 -8.55 -19.93
N ARG A 299 4.08 -7.78 -18.87
CA ARG A 299 3.99 -6.32 -18.92
C ARG A 299 4.94 -5.79 -17.87
N ILE A 300 6.14 -5.45 -18.32
CA ILE A 300 7.17 -4.90 -17.45
C ILE A 300 7.15 -3.39 -17.63
N LEU A 301 6.96 -2.68 -16.53
CA LEU A 301 6.96 -1.23 -16.49
C LEU A 301 8.23 -0.71 -15.83
N VAL A 302 8.70 0.45 -16.25
CA VAL A 302 9.60 1.28 -15.44
C VAL A 302 8.75 2.03 -14.42
N THR A 303 9.06 1.86 -13.15
CA THR A 303 8.38 2.52 -12.03
C THR A 303 9.23 3.63 -11.40
N GLU A 304 10.55 3.45 -11.34
CA GLU A 304 11.45 4.42 -10.69
C GLU A 304 12.83 4.45 -11.38
N MET A 305 13.58 5.56 -11.21
CA MET A 305 14.96 5.72 -11.73
C MET A 305 15.78 6.76 -10.94
N ASP A 306 16.72 6.37 -10.10
CA ASP A 306 17.68 7.33 -9.54
C ASP A 306 18.89 7.48 -10.49
N VAL A 307 19.14 8.72 -10.92
CA VAL A 307 20.19 9.08 -11.88
C VAL A 307 21.04 10.21 -11.31
N TRP A 308 22.21 9.86 -10.79
CA TRP A 308 23.03 10.80 -10.03
C TRP A 308 24.12 11.43 -10.89
N ARG A 309 24.09 12.76 -10.99
CA ARG A 309 24.97 13.54 -11.87
C ARG A 309 26.47 13.42 -11.59
N SER A 310 26.88 12.95 -10.41
CA SER A 310 28.30 12.95 -10.02
C SER A 310 28.90 11.55 -10.13
N SER A 311 30.05 11.45 -10.77
CA SER A 311 30.86 10.22 -10.83
C SER A 311 31.30 9.66 -9.46
N THR A 312 31.01 10.36 -8.36
CA THR A 312 31.25 9.93 -6.98
C THR A 312 30.07 9.21 -6.33
N HIS A 313 28.93 9.09 -7.02
CA HIS A 313 27.70 8.43 -6.55
C HIS A 313 27.05 7.59 -7.65
N ALA A 314 27.80 7.24 -8.70
CA ALA A 314 27.26 6.44 -9.80
C ALA A 314 26.93 5.00 -9.39
N GLU A 315 27.43 4.58 -8.22
CA GLU A 315 27.05 3.34 -7.54
C GLU A 315 25.65 3.37 -6.92
N ASP A 316 25.09 4.56 -6.72
CA ASP A 316 23.76 4.76 -6.10
C ASP A 316 22.65 4.84 -7.17
N GLU A 317 23.01 4.84 -8.47
CA GLU A 317 22.05 4.86 -9.58
C GLU A 317 21.31 3.53 -9.70
N PHE A 318 19.99 3.60 -9.88
CA PHE A 318 19.16 2.43 -10.10
C PHE A 318 17.98 2.70 -11.03
N ILE A 319 17.41 1.63 -11.58
CA ILE A 319 16.12 1.63 -12.26
C ILE A 319 15.25 0.55 -11.63
N GLU A 320 14.03 0.90 -11.22
CA GLU A 320 13.04 -0.06 -10.74
C GLU A 320 12.09 -0.45 -11.88
N LEU A 321 11.90 -1.77 -12.01
CA LEU A 321 10.93 -2.40 -12.90
C LEU A 321 9.83 -3.07 -12.10
N TYR A 322 8.63 -3.15 -12.67
CA TYR A 322 7.49 -3.86 -12.09
C TYR A 322 6.82 -4.78 -13.11
N ASN A 323 6.55 -6.03 -12.74
CA ASN A 323 5.78 -6.94 -13.59
C ASN A 323 4.27 -6.82 -13.32
N ALA A 324 3.63 -5.93 -14.06
CA ALA A 324 2.18 -5.78 -14.09
C ALA A 324 1.43 -6.90 -14.85
N GLY A 325 2.16 -7.83 -15.49
CA GLY A 325 1.59 -8.92 -16.27
C GLY A 325 0.92 -9.99 -15.42
N CYS A 326 0.32 -10.99 -16.07
CA CYS A 326 -0.26 -12.18 -15.42
C CYS A 326 0.64 -13.43 -15.47
N ILE A 327 1.82 -13.30 -16.06
CA ILE A 327 2.79 -14.37 -16.21
C ILE A 327 4.16 -13.91 -15.72
N ALA A 328 4.93 -14.86 -15.19
CA ALA A 328 6.32 -14.62 -14.90
C ALA A 328 7.08 -14.35 -16.21
N GLU A 329 7.96 -13.36 -16.19
CA GLU A 329 8.74 -12.97 -17.37
C GLU A 329 10.21 -13.24 -17.14
N ASN A 330 10.87 -13.87 -18.12
CA ASN A 330 12.32 -14.03 -18.10
C ASN A 330 12.98 -12.81 -18.75
N LEU A 331 13.66 -12.02 -17.93
CA LEU A 331 14.39 -10.81 -18.29
C LEU A 331 15.78 -11.08 -18.90
N GLN A 332 16.12 -12.35 -19.14
CA GLN A 332 17.36 -12.72 -19.83
C GLN A 332 17.47 -12.03 -21.20
N ASN A 333 18.59 -11.35 -21.44
CA ASN A 333 18.90 -10.54 -22.63
C ASN A 333 17.96 -9.34 -22.86
N TRP A 334 17.20 -8.93 -21.84
CA TRP A 334 16.61 -7.60 -21.84
C TRP A 334 17.71 -6.56 -21.65
N ALA A 335 17.44 -5.34 -22.07
CA ALA A 335 18.39 -4.25 -21.98
C ALA A 335 17.71 -2.95 -21.55
N VAL A 336 18.51 -2.05 -21.01
CA VAL A 336 18.17 -0.63 -20.86
C VAL A 336 19.06 0.19 -21.78
N SER A 337 18.53 1.28 -22.32
CA SER A 337 19.28 2.17 -23.22
C SER A 337 18.98 3.63 -22.93
N ASP A 338 19.99 4.46 -23.10
CA ASP A 338 19.91 5.89 -23.33
C ASP A 338 19.57 6.14 -24.83
N ILE A 339 18.98 7.29 -25.16
CA ILE A 339 18.75 7.79 -26.52
C ILE A 339 20.01 7.81 -27.41
N ASP A 340 21.16 8.10 -26.81
CA ASP A 340 22.45 8.21 -27.50
C ASP A 340 23.43 7.07 -27.15
N GLY A 341 23.04 6.19 -26.23
CA GLY A 341 23.84 5.06 -25.73
C GLY A 341 23.61 3.75 -26.47
N ASP A 342 24.58 2.83 -26.35
CA ASP A 342 24.39 1.44 -26.73
C ASP A 342 23.59 0.71 -25.63
N PRO A 343 22.58 -0.12 -26.00
CA PRO A 343 21.82 -0.91 -25.03
C PRO A 343 22.69 -1.76 -24.11
N GLN A 344 22.45 -1.66 -22.80
CA GLN A 344 23.12 -2.43 -21.76
C GLN A 344 22.25 -3.60 -21.32
N ILE A 345 22.77 -4.82 -21.44
CA ILE A 345 22.04 -6.05 -21.05
C ILE A 345 21.93 -6.11 -19.52
N ILE A 346 20.72 -6.31 -18.99
CA ILE A 346 20.44 -6.33 -17.54
C ILE A 346 20.58 -7.72 -16.90
N ALA A 347 20.56 -8.77 -17.73
CA ALA A 347 20.78 -10.16 -17.31
C ALA A 347 21.25 -11.02 -18.48
N THR A 348 22.31 -11.80 -18.29
CA THR A 348 22.79 -12.77 -19.30
C THR A 348 22.37 -14.21 -18.99
N ASN A 349 22.06 -14.49 -17.72
CA ASN A 349 21.42 -15.70 -17.24
C ASN A 349 19.89 -15.57 -17.19
N THR A 350 19.21 -16.68 -16.93
CA THR A 350 17.78 -16.66 -16.59
C THR A 350 17.55 -15.77 -15.39
N ALA A 351 16.60 -14.84 -15.50
CA ALA A 351 16.19 -13.90 -14.46
C ALA A 351 14.68 -13.70 -14.55
N ILE A 352 13.92 -14.33 -13.65
CA ILE A 352 12.46 -14.44 -13.72
C ILE A 352 11.82 -13.50 -12.70
N ILE A 353 11.05 -12.53 -13.18
CA ILE A 353 10.21 -11.66 -12.34
C ILE A 353 8.78 -12.21 -12.32
N GLN A 354 8.22 -12.50 -11.14
CA GLN A 354 6.83 -12.99 -11.02
C GLN A 354 5.82 -11.86 -11.21
N PRO A 355 4.54 -12.16 -11.53
CA PRO A 355 3.48 -11.17 -11.51
C PRO A 355 3.37 -10.43 -10.17
N GLY A 356 3.34 -9.10 -10.21
CA GLY A 356 3.28 -8.25 -9.02
C GLY A 356 4.62 -8.00 -8.32
N ASP A 357 5.70 -8.64 -8.76
CA ASP A 357 7.04 -8.44 -8.22
C ASP A 357 7.76 -7.27 -8.91
N TYR A 358 8.80 -6.80 -8.25
CA TYR A 358 9.68 -5.73 -8.69
C TYR A 358 11.07 -6.28 -9.06
N ALA A 359 11.80 -5.53 -9.87
CA ALA A 359 13.22 -5.77 -10.12
C ALA A 359 13.99 -4.46 -10.06
N VAL A 360 15.18 -4.49 -9.48
CA VAL A 360 16.07 -3.33 -9.38
C VAL A 360 17.28 -3.56 -10.25
N ILE A 361 17.51 -2.68 -11.21
CA ILE A 361 18.71 -2.67 -12.04
C ILE A 361 19.70 -1.69 -11.41
N SER A 362 20.88 -2.19 -11.07
CA SER A 362 21.98 -1.39 -10.53
C SER A 362 23.29 -1.70 -11.26
N LYS A 363 24.36 -0.97 -10.94
CA LYS A 363 25.67 -1.24 -11.52
C LYS A 363 26.25 -2.57 -11.02
N GLY A 364 26.66 -3.44 -11.94
CA GLY A 364 27.29 -4.73 -11.61
C GLY A 364 27.59 -5.59 -12.83
N ASN A 365 27.74 -6.90 -12.64
CA ASN A 365 27.93 -7.83 -13.75
C ASN A 365 26.57 -8.48 -14.10
N PRO A 366 26.04 -8.33 -15.33
CA PRO A 366 24.79 -8.97 -15.75
C PRO A 366 24.78 -10.51 -15.67
N ALA A 367 25.93 -11.15 -15.48
CA ALA A 367 26.03 -12.59 -15.22
C ALA A 367 25.76 -12.96 -13.75
N ASN A 368 25.73 -11.97 -12.86
CA ASN A 368 25.46 -12.12 -11.43
C ASN A 368 24.01 -11.75 -11.08
N SER A 369 23.17 -11.38 -12.06
CA SER A 369 21.77 -11.07 -11.82
C SER A 369 21.03 -12.26 -11.23
N ASP A 370 20.06 -12.00 -10.37
CA ASP A 370 19.30 -13.04 -9.68
C ASP A 370 18.50 -13.90 -10.67
N ILE A 371 18.18 -15.13 -10.26
CA ILE A 371 17.43 -16.07 -11.10
C ILE A 371 15.93 -15.91 -10.94
N ASN A 372 15.46 -15.60 -9.73
CA ASN A 372 14.06 -15.33 -9.42
C ASN A 372 14.01 -14.18 -8.41
N SER A 373 12.89 -13.46 -8.37
CA SER A 373 12.55 -12.68 -7.19
C SER A 373 12.56 -13.59 -5.96
N ILE A 374 13.25 -13.16 -4.90
CA ILE A 374 13.29 -13.87 -3.62
C ILE A 374 12.19 -13.32 -2.70
N ASP A 375 12.07 -13.87 -1.50
CA ASP A 375 10.97 -13.74 -0.54
C ASP A 375 10.46 -12.30 -0.21
N ASP A 376 11.12 -11.24 -0.70
CA ASP A 376 10.71 -9.84 -0.59
C ASP A 376 9.97 -9.29 -1.82
N GLY A 377 9.86 -10.08 -2.90
CA GLY A 377 9.27 -9.68 -4.17
C GLY A 377 10.21 -8.85 -5.06
N ILE A 378 11.53 -8.84 -4.78
CA ILE A 378 12.53 -8.07 -5.53
C ILE A 378 13.49 -9.02 -6.26
N LEU A 379 13.76 -8.71 -7.53
CA LEU A 379 14.76 -9.38 -8.38
C LEU A 379 15.93 -8.41 -8.66
N ASN A 380 17.15 -8.71 -8.19
CA ASN A 380 18.29 -7.83 -8.45
C ASN A 380 18.92 -8.11 -9.82
N LEU A 381 19.09 -7.06 -10.60
CA LEU A 381 19.62 -7.07 -11.96
C LEU A 381 20.82 -6.12 -12.06
N TYR A 382 21.70 -6.39 -13.01
CA TYR A 382 22.95 -5.65 -13.13
C TYR A 382 23.31 -5.28 -14.56
N ILE A 383 23.95 -4.13 -14.71
CA ILE A 383 24.54 -3.62 -15.96
C ILE A 383 26.02 -3.29 -15.76
N THR A 384 26.85 -3.51 -16.78
CA THR A 384 28.32 -3.39 -16.66
C THR A 384 28.82 -1.96 -16.56
N ASP A 385 28.17 -1.06 -17.30
CA ASP A 385 28.56 0.34 -17.40
C ASP A 385 27.56 1.21 -16.63
N ASN A 386 27.95 2.45 -16.33
CA ASN A 386 27.03 3.42 -15.76
C ASN A 386 25.90 3.69 -16.73
N LEU A 387 24.72 3.94 -16.19
CA LEU A 387 23.67 4.60 -16.93
C LEU A 387 24.10 6.07 -17.03
N ASP A 388 24.82 6.44 -18.10
CA ASP A 388 25.33 7.81 -18.27
C ASP A 388 24.22 8.78 -18.68
N PHE A 389 23.12 8.77 -17.92
CA PHE A 389 21.96 9.61 -18.11
C PHE A 389 22.35 11.06 -17.83
N THR A 390 22.43 11.86 -18.88
CA THR A 390 22.90 13.23 -18.80
C THR A 390 21.80 14.17 -18.32
N SER A 391 22.23 15.30 -17.74
CA SER A 391 21.32 16.33 -17.23
C SER A 391 20.65 17.19 -18.32
N THR A 392 20.82 16.88 -19.60
CA THR A 392 20.34 17.73 -20.71
C THR A 392 19.69 16.88 -21.81
N ASP A 393 18.37 16.68 -21.68
CA ASP A 393 17.50 15.96 -22.61
C ASP A 393 17.92 14.52 -22.87
N ASP A 394 17.25 13.59 -22.19
CA ASP A 394 17.65 12.18 -22.20
C ASP A 394 16.41 11.28 -22.02
N GLN A 395 16.57 9.99 -22.30
CA GLN A 395 15.52 9.00 -22.32
C GLN A 395 16.06 7.66 -21.81
N LEU A 396 15.32 7.03 -20.93
CA LEU A 396 15.47 5.62 -20.59
C LEU A 396 14.52 4.81 -21.47
N GLU A 397 15.04 3.84 -22.21
CA GLU A 397 14.28 2.80 -22.89
C GLU A 397 14.52 1.44 -22.24
N LEU A 398 13.44 0.76 -21.85
CA LEU A 398 13.47 -0.67 -21.55
C LEU A 398 13.24 -1.45 -22.83
N LEU A 399 14.16 -2.35 -23.15
CA LEU A 399 14.20 -3.10 -24.40
C LEU A 399 14.06 -4.60 -24.16
N LYS A 400 13.15 -5.24 -24.88
CA LYS A 400 13.08 -6.70 -25.02
C LYS A 400 13.60 -7.10 -26.39
N GLN A 401 14.76 -7.76 -26.42
CA GLN A 401 15.40 -8.18 -27.69
C GLN A 401 15.58 -7.00 -28.68
N GLY A 402 15.92 -5.82 -28.15
CA GLY A 402 16.09 -4.59 -28.93
C GLY A 402 14.79 -3.92 -29.38
N GLN A 403 13.63 -4.35 -28.88
CA GLN A 403 12.36 -3.65 -29.09
C GLN A 403 11.95 -2.90 -27.82
N PRO A 404 11.64 -1.59 -27.90
CA PRO A 404 11.13 -0.84 -26.75
C PRO A 404 9.83 -1.43 -26.23
N VAL A 405 9.78 -1.66 -24.91
CA VAL A 405 8.59 -2.16 -24.21
C VAL A 405 8.02 -1.14 -23.21
N ASP A 406 8.89 -0.35 -22.59
CA ASP A 406 8.52 0.81 -21.78
C ASP A 406 9.68 1.81 -21.79
N GLY A 407 9.46 3.01 -21.26
CA GLY A 407 10.51 4.00 -21.16
C GLY A 407 10.03 5.33 -20.59
N VAL A 408 11.00 6.14 -20.20
CA VAL A 408 10.81 7.47 -19.63
C VAL A 408 11.59 8.46 -20.46
N ILE A 409 10.96 9.57 -20.84
CA ILE A 409 11.63 10.70 -21.51
C ILE A 409 11.60 11.90 -20.58
N TRP A 410 12.72 12.62 -20.44
CA TRP A 410 12.79 13.90 -19.73
C TRP A 410 13.52 14.98 -20.54
N ASN A 411 13.03 16.22 -20.47
CA ASN A 411 13.65 17.38 -21.09
C ASN A 411 13.98 18.41 -20.00
N ASN A 412 15.26 18.58 -19.71
CA ASN A 412 15.71 19.46 -18.64
C ASN A 412 16.14 20.81 -19.23
N GLY A 413 15.15 21.60 -19.65
CA GLY A 413 15.33 22.97 -20.12
C GLY A 413 15.81 23.97 -19.05
N GLY A 414 16.36 23.52 -17.92
CA GLY A 414 16.83 24.31 -16.79
C GLY A 414 18.06 23.69 -16.12
N THR A 415 18.91 24.53 -15.53
CA THR A 415 20.11 24.08 -14.82
C THR A 415 19.70 23.33 -13.55
N MET A 416 19.86 22.00 -13.51
CA MET A 416 19.93 21.23 -12.26
C MET A 416 21.05 21.83 -11.40
N ALA A 417 20.68 22.74 -10.49
CA ALA A 417 21.61 23.53 -9.72
C ALA A 417 22.18 22.71 -8.56
N SER A 418 23.21 21.89 -8.81
CA SER A 418 24.26 21.46 -7.86
C SER A 418 23.86 20.97 -6.45
N GLY A 419 22.58 20.68 -6.19
CA GLY A 419 22.10 20.08 -4.95
C GLY A 419 21.72 18.64 -5.24
N ASN A 420 22.04 17.76 -4.29
CA ASN A 420 21.54 16.39 -4.25
C ASN A 420 20.06 16.38 -4.64
N ALA A 421 19.72 15.73 -5.74
CA ALA A 421 18.36 15.29 -5.99
C ALA A 421 18.15 14.03 -5.15
N SER A 422 18.19 14.16 -3.83
CA SER A 422 17.90 13.07 -2.90
C SER A 422 16.40 12.78 -2.80
N ASP A 423 15.61 13.29 -3.74
CA ASP A 423 14.16 13.23 -3.72
C ASP A 423 13.60 13.41 -5.13
N PHE A 424 12.85 12.42 -5.58
CA PHE A 424 12.12 12.41 -6.85
C PHE A 424 11.06 13.52 -6.96
N ASP A 425 10.77 14.20 -5.85
CA ASP A 425 9.83 15.32 -5.75
C ASP A 425 10.08 16.44 -6.77
N SER A 426 11.29 16.59 -7.32
CA SER A 426 11.61 17.61 -8.33
C SER A 426 11.70 17.12 -9.78
N MET A 427 11.71 15.80 -10.02
CA MET A 427 11.84 15.21 -11.36
C MET A 427 10.50 14.70 -11.94
N ALA A 428 9.52 14.42 -11.08
CA ALA A 428 8.17 14.00 -11.50
C ALA A 428 7.43 15.05 -12.37
N GLU A 429 7.89 16.31 -12.38
CA GLU A 429 7.27 17.39 -13.17
C GLU A 429 7.42 17.23 -14.70
N PHE A 430 8.31 16.37 -15.21
CA PHE A 430 8.60 16.28 -16.66
C PHE A 430 8.70 14.88 -17.30
N MET A 431 8.38 13.81 -16.57
CA MET A 431 8.49 12.44 -17.09
C MET A 431 7.26 12.03 -17.90
N TRP A 432 7.46 11.62 -19.15
CA TRP A 432 6.42 11.05 -20.02
C TRP A 432 6.68 9.55 -20.24
N LYS A 433 5.68 8.70 -20.03
CA LYS A 433 5.80 7.25 -20.33
C LYS A 433 5.67 6.99 -21.83
N TYR A 434 6.59 6.20 -22.37
CA TYR A 434 6.72 5.83 -23.79
C TYR A 434 5.42 5.34 -24.49
N PRO A 435 4.54 4.51 -23.89
CA PRO A 435 3.33 4.04 -24.59
C PRO A 435 2.27 5.13 -24.83
N LEU A 436 2.41 6.33 -24.25
CA LEU A 436 1.53 7.48 -24.51
C LEU A 436 1.87 8.21 -25.83
N LEU A 437 3.03 7.92 -26.42
CA LEU A 437 3.45 8.48 -27.71
C LEU A 437 3.05 7.53 -28.85
N ARG A 438 1.82 7.68 -29.38
CA ARG A 438 1.42 6.92 -30.57
C ARG A 438 2.26 7.35 -31.77
N ASN A 439 3.08 6.42 -32.24
CA ASN A 439 3.88 6.54 -33.46
C ASN A 439 2.97 6.70 -34.69
N ASN A 440 2.80 7.93 -35.18
CA ASN A 440 2.07 8.22 -36.42
C ASN A 440 2.97 7.83 -37.61
N TYR A 441 2.98 6.54 -37.96
CA TYR A 441 3.86 5.95 -38.99
C TYR A 441 3.65 6.44 -40.44
N ALA A 442 2.85 7.50 -40.66
CA ALA A 442 2.53 8.04 -41.99
C ALA A 442 3.16 9.40 -42.29
N SER A 443 3.76 10.09 -41.32
CA SER A 443 4.60 11.27 -41.55
C SER A 443 5.93 11.08 -40.84
N ASN A 444 7.04 11.26 -41.56
CA ASN A 444 8.42 11.15 -41.07
C ASN A 444 8.79 12.23 -40.01
N GLU A 445 7.94 12.50 -39.01
CA GLU A 445 8.07 13.67 -38.12
C GLU A 445 8.15 13.33 -36.62
N TYR A 446 8.02 12.07 -36.21
CA TYR A 446 8.44 11.63 -34.87
C TYR A 446 9.65 10.73 -34.99
N ASN A 447 10.81 11.38 -35.09
CA ASN A 447 12.12 10.77 -34.89
C ASN A 447 12.86 11.70 -33.93
N ALA A 448 13.21 11.21 -32.75
CA ALA A 448 13.88 12.00 -31.72
C ALA A 448 15.20 12.63 -32.23
N ARG A 449 15.79 12.07 -33.30
CA ARG A 449 16.92 12.66 -34.05
C ARG A 449 16.69 14.04 -34.67
N THR A 450 15.45 14.54 -34.74
CA THR A 450 15.12 15.83 -35.40
C THR A 450 14.55 16.91 -34.48
N VAL A 451 14.56 16.73 -33.17
CA VAL A 451 14.17 17.80 -32.22
C VAL A 451 15.30 18.86 -32.16
N LYS A 452 15.38 19.69 -33.20
CA LYS A 452 16.18 20.93 -33.22
C LYS A 452 15.40 22.14 -33.72
N VAL A 453 14.07 22.06 -33.84
CA VAL A 453 13.29 23.16 -34.39
C VAL A 453 12.25 23.64 -33.38
N THR A 454 12.55 24.79 -32.76
CA THR A 454 11.53 25.69 -32.20
C THR A 454 10.54 26.06 -33.31
N GLY A 455 9.32 25.54 -33.22
CA GLY A 455 8.22 25.87 -34.14
C GLY A 455 6.98 25.02 -33.86
N LYS A 456 5.80 25.64 -33.90
CA LYS A 456 4.51 24.96 -33.73
C LYS A 456 4.27 23.97 -34.87
N ASN A 457 4.04 22.69 -34.55
CA ASN A 457 3.48 21.72 -35.48
C ASN A 457 2.25 21.05 -34.85
N TYR A 458 1.28 20.74 -35.70
CA TYR A 458 0.00 20.12 -35.34
C TYR A 458 0.01 18.66 -35.79
N ALA A 459 -0.32 17.74 -34.88
CA ALA A 459 -0.64 16.36 -35.20
C ALA A 459 -2.01 16.01 -34.58
N ALA A 460 -2.95 15.55 -35.41
CA ALA A 460 -4.24 14.94 -35.01
C ALA A 460 -5.16 15.71 -34.02
N GLY A 461 -5.05 17.03 -33.90
CA GLY A 461 -6.06 17.83 -33.19
C GLY A 461 -5.87 17.97 -31.68
N GLU A 462 -4.77 17.45 -31.12
CA GLU A 462 -4.38 17.72 -29.74
C GLU A 462 -3.08 18.54 -29.71
N SER A 463 -3.08 19.59 -28.89
CA SER A 463 -1.93 20.47 -28.68
C SER A 463 -1.20 20.06 -27.41
N LEU A 464 0.04 19.58 -27.53
CA LEU A 464 1.00 19.63 -26.44
C LEU A 464 1.68 21.00 -26.49
N SER A 465 1.43 21.84 -25.49
CA SER A 465 2.01 23.19 -25.39
C SER A 465 2.47 23.44 -23.96
N ARG A 466 3.71 23.92 -23.78
CA ARG A 466 4.06 24.71 -22.58
C ARG A 466 3.37 26.06 -22.68
N TRP A 467 2.50 26.37 -21.72
CA TRP A 467 1.77 27.63 -21.69
C TRP A 467 2.58 28.72 -20.98
N ARG A 468 2.46 29.94 -21.51
CA ARG A 468 2.94 31.18 -20.89
C ARG A 468 1.77 31.80 -20.12
N ASP A 469 2.06 32.52 -19.04
CA ASP A 469 1.06 33.35 -18.39
C ASP A 469 0.52 34.45 -19.34
N GLU A 470 -0.47 35.19 -18.86
CA GLU A 470 -1.07 36.33 -19.55
C GLU A 470 -0.08 37.43 -19.96
N ASN A 471 1.15 37.40 -19.42
CA ASN A 471 2.23 38.34 -19.73
C ASN A 471 3.29 37.76 -20.68
N GLY A 472 3.13 36.51 -21.14
CA GLY A 472 4.07 35.86 -22.05
C GLY A 472 5.32 35.30 -21.36
N ASN A 473 5.33 35.18 -20.03
CA ASN A 473 6.40 34.53 -19.27
C ASN A 473 6.07 33.06 -18.98
N TYR A 474 7.09 32.21 -18.87
CA TYR A 474 6.89 30.85 -18.37
C TYR A 474 6.59 30.92 -16.87
N VAL A 475 5.57 30.19 -16.42
CA VAL A 475 5.13 30.15 -15.03
C VAL A 475 6.13 29.30 -14.24
N ASP A 476 7.26 29.91 -13.87
CA ASP A 476 8.12 29.43 -12.80
C ASP A 476 8.71 30.67 -12.12
N SER A 477 8.11 31.07 -11.00
CA SER A 477 8.79 31.88 -9.98
C SER A 477 8.05 31.97 -8.64
N ASN A 478 6.91 31.30 -8.42
CA ASN A 478 6.25 31.34 -7.12
C ASN A 478 6.20 29.95 -6.46
N ARG A 479 7.23 29.67 -5.66
CA ARG A 479 7.50 28.43 -4.90
C ARG A 479 6.46 28.06 -3.83
N LYS A 480 5.16 28.21 -4.06
CA LYS A 480 4.16 27.93 -3.00
C LYS A 480 2.89 27.19 -3.40
N VAL A 481 2.50 27.09 -4.67
CA VAL A 481 1.31 26.31 -5.03
C VAL A 481 1.42 25.88 -6.48
N ASP A 482 2.13 24.80 -6.79
CA ASP A 482 2.07 24.14 -8.09
C ASP A 482 2.30 22.63 -7.86
N TRP A 483 1.21 21.87 -8.05
CA TRP A 483 1.08 20.40 -8.18
C TRP A 483 2.10 19.49 -7.51
N TYR A 484 1.63 18.68 -6.55
CA TYR A 484 2.38 17.55 -5.99
C TYR A 484 1.82 16.23 -6.54
N VAL A 485 2.54 15.62 -7.47
CA VAL A 485 2.40 14.18 -7.76
C VAL A 485 3.58 13.49 -7.08
N THR A 486 3.39 13.03 -5.85
CA THR A 486 4.40 12.19 -5.21
C THR A 486 4.23 10.77 -5.77
N ASN A 487 4.82 10.50 -6.92
CA ASN A 487 5.07 9.12 -7.36
C ASN A 487 6.21 8.55 -6.50
N ILE A 488 5.95 8.32 -5.22
CA ILE A 488 6.85 7.52 -4.40
C ILE A 488 6.29 6.11 -4.45
N PHE A 489 6.82 5.33 -5.40
CA PHE A 489 6.71 3.88 -5.33
C PHE A 489 7.76 3.43 -4.31
N THR A 490 7.41 2.62 -3.32
CA THR A 490 8.45 1.79 -2.70
C THR A 490 7.97 0.36 -2.53
N LYS A 491 8.66 -0.55 -3.25
CA LYS A 491 9.58 -1.50 -2.62
C LYS A 491 10.57 -2.04 -3.68
N GLY A 492 11.80 -1.52 -3.85
CA GLY A 492 12.45 -0.31 -3.32
C GLY A 492 13.92 -0.18 -3.78
N ALA A 493 14.51 1.00 -3.61
CA ALA A 493 15.97 1.26 -3.54
C ALA A 493 16.34 2.44 -2.59
N ASP A 494 15.36 3.07 -1.94
CA ASP A 494 15.56 3.97 -0.78
C ASP A 494 16.27 3.32 0.45
N ASN A 495 16.73 2.07 0.32
CA ASN A 495 17.51 1.33 1.32
C ASN A 495 18.92 0.94 0.86
N PHE A 496 19.40 1.40 -0.30
CA PHE A 496 20.76 1.05 -0.72
C PHE A 496 21.79 1.85 0.11
N VAL A 497 22.68 1.09 0.78
CA VAL A 497 23.80 1.48 1.65
C VAL A 497 23.52 1.58 3.17
N LYS A 498 23.34 0.41 3.80
CA LYS A 498 24.41 -0.23 4.60
C LYS A 498 24.07 -1.70 4.81
N SER A 499 25.03 -2.58 4.53
CA SER A 499 24.91 -4.03 4.68
C SER A 499 24.29 -4.43 6.03
N PHE A 500 23.05 -4.91 6.01
CA PHE A 500 22.50 -5.78 7.02
C PHE A 500 22.17 -7.09 6.32
N THR A 501 22.60 -8.20 6.90
CA THR A 501 22.30 -9.55 6.38
C THR A 501 20.78 -9.74 6.35
N ASP A 502 20.26 -9.96 5.14
CA ASP A 502 18.86 -10.13 4.77
C ASP A 502 18.10 -11.11 5.66
N ASN A 503 16.85 -10.80 6.02
CA ASN A 503 15.81 -11.83 6.11
C ASN A 503 14.37 -11.28 6.07
N PRO A 504 13.50 -11.82 5.20
CA PRO A 504 12.06 -11.55 5.17
C PRO A 504 11.29 -12.53 6.08
N ALA A 505 10.20 -12.02 6.66
CA ALA A 505 9.41 -12.52 7.79
C ALA A 505 10.10 -12.36 9.14
N GLU A 506 10.08 -11.15 9.70
CA GLU A 506 10.73 -10.89 10.98
C GLU A 506 9.76 -11.05 12.15
N ILE A 507 9.80 -12.22 12.77
CA ILE A 507 9.57 -12.29 14.20
C ILE A 507 10.80 -11.66 14.88
N LEU A 508 10.57 -10.56 15.59
CA LEU A 508 11.62 -9.86 16.33
C LEU A 508 11.76 -10.40 17.75
N LEU A 509 12.99 -10.52 18.22
CA LEU A 509 13.29 -10.59 19.66
C LEU A 509 13.24 -9.15 20.19
N THR A 510 12.19 -8.80 20.94
CA THR A 510 12.00 -7.43 21.44
C THR A 510 12.48 -7.25 22.87
N GLU A 511 12.37 -8.28 23.70
CA GLU A 511 12.88 -8.25 25.06
C GLU A 511 13.51 -9.60 25.42
N VAL A 512 14.64 -9.56 26.11
CA VAL A 512 15.28 -10.73 26.71
C VAL A 512 15.57 -10.41 28.15
N PHE A 513 15.16 -11.27 29.07
CA PHE A 513 15.47 -11.14 30.49
C PHE A 513 16.03 -12.46 31.02
N LEU A 514 17.23 -12.39 31.62
CA LEU A 514 17.94 -13.54 32.18
C LEU A 514 18.23 -13.28 33.66
N ALA A 515 17.36 -13.76 34.54
CA ALA A 515 17.52 -13.62 35.99
C ALA A 515 18.75 -14.37 36.53
N GLU A 516 19.37 -13.83 37.58
CA GLU A 516 20.56 -14.39 38.24
C GLU A 516 20.34 -15.78 38.85
N ASN A 517 19.22 -15.95 39.55
CA ASN A 517 19.04 -17.07 40.49
C ASN A 517 17.67 -17.77 40.42
N ASP A 518 16.72 -17.23 39.66
CA ASP A 518 15.39 -17.82 39.48
C ASP A 518 15.06 -17.99 37.99
N LEU A 519 15.12 -19.23 37.52
CA LEU A 519 14.81 -19.55 36.13
C LEU A 519 13.38 -19.19 35.77
N SER A 520 12.45 -19.23 36.73
CA SER A 520 11.04 -18.92 36.46
C SER A 520 10.81 -17.47 36.03
N GLU A 521 11.82 -16.62 36.21
CA GLU A 521 11.81 -15.23 35.77
C GLU A 521 12.42 -15.05 34.38
N HIS A 522 13.14 -16.03 33.83
CA HIS A 522 13.72 -15.91 32.48
C HIS A 522 12.61 -15.83 31.45
N PHE A 523 12.65 -14.78 30.62
CA PHE A 523 11.74 -14.69 29.49
C PHE A 523 12.36 -14.08 28.24
N ILE A 524 11.74 -14.39 27.11
CA ILE A 524 12.00 -13.79 25.81
C ILE A 524 10.68 -13.33 25.22
N GLU A 525 10.61 -12.09 24.79
CA GLU A 525 9.48 -11.54 24.05
C GLU A 525 9.74 -11.61 22.54
N LEU A 526 8.74 -12.11 21.83
CA LEU A 526 8.65 -12.15 20.38
C LEU A 526 7.65 -11.12 19.90
N TYR A 527 7.93 -10.43 18.81
CA TYR A 527 6.99 -9.51 18.13
C TYR A 527 6.85 -9.88 16.65
N ASN A 528 5.61 -9.99 16.16
CA ASN A 528 5.39 -10.17 14.73
C ASN A 528 5.37 -8.82 14.00
N ALA A 529 6.46 -8.50 13.31
CA ALA A 529 6.59 -7.30 12.48
C ALA A 529 6.04 -7.50 11.04
N ASP A 530 5.67 -8.71 10.65
CA ASP A 530 5.07 -9.02 9.34
C ASP A 530 3.60 -8.57 9.32
N CYS A 531 3.10 -8.18 8.15
CA CYS A 531 1.70 -7.84 7.93
C CYS A 531 0.78 -9.07 7.85
N ARG A 532 1.35 -10.28 7.90
CA ARG A 532 0.63 -11.56 7.88
C ARG A 532 0.69 -12.28 9.24
N PRO A 533 -0.34 -13.07 9.60
CA PRO A 533 -0.23 -14.03 10.70
C PRO A 533 0.90 -15.03 10.46
N ILE A 534 1.71 -15.30 11.49
CA ILE A 534 2.80 -16.29 11.44
C ILE A 534 2.49 -17.41 12.43
N ASP A 535 2.45 -18.67 11.97
CA ASP A 535 2.42 -19.82 12.88
C ASP A 535 3.83 -20.05 13.41
N ILE A 536 4.08 -19.69 14.67
CA ILE A 536 5.36 -19.97 15.34
C ILE A 536 5.42 -21.40 15.90
N GLY A 537 4.44 -22.26 15.56
CA GLY A 537 4.47 -23.66 15.91
C GLY A 537 5.70 -24.37 15.35
N ASN A 538 6.39 -25.14 16.19
CA ASN A 538 7.67 -25.81 15.87
C ASN A 538 8.87 -24.89 15.61
N PHE A 539 8.77 -23.59 15.83
CA PHE A 539 9.95 -22.73 15.90
C PHE A 539 10.86 -23.21 17.04
N SER A 540 12.15 -22.88 16.97
CA SER A 540 13.10 -23.21 18.03
C SER A 540 13.91 -22.01 18.48
N LEU A 541 14.22 -21.97 19.77
CA LEU A 541 15.24 -21.08 20.32
C LEU A 541 16.47 -21.93 20.58
N THR A 542 17.60 -21.53 20.02
CA THR A 542 18.87 -22.27 20.16
C THR A 542 19.94 -21.35 20.71
N ASN A 543 20.81 -21.89 21.56
CA ASN A 543 21.99 -21.20 22.05
C ASN A 543 23.17 -21.26 21.05
N SER A 544 24.34 -20.78 21.44
CA SER A 544 25.59 -20.86 20.66
C SER A 544 26.03 -22.29 20.31
N GLN A 545 25.53 -23.31 21.03
CA GLN A 545 25.77 -24.73 20.71
C GLN A 545 24.73 -25.31 19.74
N GLY A 546 23.76 -24.50 19.28
CA GLY A 546 22.64 -24.96 18.46
C GLY A 546 21.62 -25.79 19.23
N ILE A 547 21.64 -25.72 20.56
CA ILE A 547 20.84 -26.51 21.48
C ILE A 547 19.76 -25.61 22.08
N GLY A 548 18.51 -26.08 22.14
CA GLY A 548 17.44 -25.39 22.86
C GLY A 548 16.04 -25.88 22.48
N PRO A 549 14.98 -25.29 23.09
CA PRO A 549 13.65 -25.84 22.97
C PRO A 549 13.02 -25.60 21.61
N VAL A 550 12.23 -26.59 21.18
CA VAL A 550 11.27 -26.48 20.07
C VAL A 550 9.90 -26.16 20.65
N PHE A 551 9.21 -25.19 20.05
CA PHE A 551 7.89 -24.76 20.48
C PHE A 551 6.89 -25.89 20.18
N SER A 552 6.54 -26.67 21.20
CA SER A 552 5.79 -27.93 21.02
C SER A 552 4.29 -27.74 20.76
N THR A 553 3.87 -26.54 20.40
CA THR A 553 2.47 -26.20 20.11
C THR A 553 2.27 -26.10 18.61
N THR A 554 1.45 -26.99 18.06
CA THR A 554 0.93 -26.83 16.69
C THR A 554 -0.15 -25.75 16.66
N ASN A 555 -0.16 -24.86 15.65
CA ASN A 555 -1.09 -23.73 15.49
C ASN A 555 -0.88 -22.59 16.52
N ALA A 556 0.37 -22.22 16.79
CA ALA A 556 0.69 -21.07 17.63
C ALA A 556 0.78 -19.82 16.75
N TRP A 557 -0.37 -19.29 16.33
CA TRP A 557 -0.43 -18.12 15.47
C TRP A 557 -0.12 -16.82 16.24
N LEU A 558 0.87 -16.08 15.78
CA LEU A 558 1.16 -14.71 16.18
C LEU A 558 0.65 -13.78 15.08
N LEU A 559 -0.40 -12.99 15.37
CA LEU A 559 -1.00 -12.08 14.36
C LEU A 559 -0.11 -10.85 14.13
N PRO A 560 -0.31 -10.10 13.03
CA PRO A 560 0.44 -8.87 12.76
C PRO A 560 0.41 -7.90 13.94
N ASN A 561 1.58 -7.37 14.32
CA ASN A 561 1.78 -6.46 15.44
C ASN A 561 1.44 -7.04 16.82
N GLN A 562 1.39 -8.37 16.98
CA GLN A 562 1.22 -9.02 18.28
C GLN A 562 2.55 -9.43 18.90
N PHE A 563 2.55 -9.46 20.24
CA PHE A 563 3.65 -9.97 21.06
C PHE A 563 3.32 -11.35 21.62
N SER A 564 4.36 -12.14 21.87
CA SER A 564 4.29 -13.41 22.61
C SER A 564 5.48 -13.51 23.54
N VAL A 565 5.26 -13.92 24.79
CA VAL A 565 6.32 -14.07 25.79
C VAL A 565 6.57 -15.55 26.06
N ILE A 566 7.83 -15.94 26.01
CA ILE A 566 8.33 -17.29 26.28
C ILE A 566 9.02 -17.29 27.63
N TYR A 567 8.51 -18.06 28.59
CA TYR A 567 9.13 -18.27 29.89
C TYR A 567 9.92 -19.59 29.92
N PHE A 568 11.06 -19.59 30.59
CA PHE A 568 11.80 -20.81 30.91
C PHE A 568 11.43 -21.26 32.32
N THR A 569 11.05 -22.53 32.53
CA THR A 569 10.82 -23.04 33.89
C THR A 569 11.14 -24.52 33.99
N ASN A 570 11.67 -24.92 35.15
CA ASN A 570 11.94 -26.31 35.51
C ASN A 570 10.74 -26.99 36.20
N GLN A 571 9.67 -26.24 36.49
CA GLN A 571 8.48 -26.77 37.13
C GLN A 571 7.46 -27.22 36.08
N THR A 572 7.22 -28.52 36.01
CA THR A 572 6.26 -29.13 35.07
C THR A 572 4.79 -28.96 35.47
N THR A 573 4.49 -28.31 36.61
CA THR A 573 3.17 -28.47 37.26
C THR A 573 2.38 -27.22 37.63
N GLU A 574 2.91 -26.00 37.49
CA GLU A 574 2.06 -24.80 37.64
C GLU A 574 2.47 -23.72 36.66
N ILE A 575 1.73 -23.62 35.55
CA ILE A 575 1.67 -22.39 34.78
C ILE A 575 0.20 -22.00 34.72
N CYS A 576 -0.06 -20.85 35.32
CA CYS A 576 -1.36 -20.27 35.57
C CYS A 576 -2.28 -20.37 34.35
N ALA A 577 -3.57 -20.54 34.62
CA ALA A 577 -4.67 -20.45 33.66
C ALA A 577 -4.32 -19.51 32.50
N ALA A 578 -4.22 -20.09 31.30
CA ALA A 578 -3.90 -19.40 30.06
C ALA A 578 -4.61 -18.05 29.97
N LYS A 579 -3.88 -16.96 30.25
CA LYS A 579 -4.23 -15.66 29.69
C LYS A 579 -3.93 -15.78 28.19
N LYS A 580 -4.93 -15.48 27.37
CA LYS A 580 -4.84 -15.47 25.89
C LYS A 580 -3.50 -14.84 25.46
N GLY A 581 -2.71 -15.55 24.65
CA GLY A 581 -1.52 -15.00 23.99
C GLY A 581 -0.16 -15.34 24.62
N VAL A 582 -0.10 -16.09 25.72
CA VAL A 582 1.18 -16.51 26.33
C VAL A 582 1.50 -17.95 25.93
N LEU A 583 2.57 -18.16 25.15
CA LEU A 583 3.08 -19.48 24.81
C LEU A 583 4.19 -19.86 25.78
N THR A 584 3.94 -20.82 26.68
CA THR A 584 4.97 -21.30 27.59
C THR A 584 5.67 -22.55 27.06
N ILE A 585 7.00 -22.52 27.02
CA ILE A 585 7.83 -23.60 26.49
C ILE A 585 8.74 -24.11 27.59
N LEU A 586 8.62 -25.39 27.93
CA LEU A 586 9.43 -26.04 28.96
C LEU A 586 10.75 -26.52 28.33
N SER A 587 11.88 -25.98 28.76
CA SER A 587 13.23 -26.46 28.40
C SER A 587 14.01 -26.83 29.65
N SER A 588 14.72 -27.96 29.63
CA SER A 588 15.74 -28.30 30.63
C SER A 588 17.12 -27.70 30.31
N GLU A 589 17.29 -27.12 29.12
CA GLU A 589 18.55 -26.57 28.63
C GLU A 589 18.48 -25.05 28.61
N GLN A 590 19.52 -24.42 29.15
CA GLN A 590 19.59 -23.00 29.50
C GLN A 590 20.52 -22.24 28.55
N PRO A 591 20.21 -20.97 28.22
CA PRO A 591 21.23 -20.04 27.74
C PRO A 591 22.35 -19.92 28.79
N ASP A 592 23.62 -19.92 28.37
CA ASP A 592 24.75 -19.75 29.29
C ASP A 592 24.83 -18.29 29.78
N PRO A 593 24.59 -18.01 31.08
CA PRO A 593 24.61 -16.64 31.59
C PRO A 593 25.96 -15.93 31.42
N ALA A 594 27.05 -16.66 31.11
CA ALA A 594 28.39 -16.08 31.00
C ALA A 594 28.71 -15.43 29.64
N ALA A 595 28.04 -15.85 28.57
CA ALA A 595 28.04 -15.28 27.21
C ALA A 595 27.34 -16.29 26.30
N ASP A 596 26.37 -15.86 25.51
CA ASP A 596 25.66 -16.76 24.61
C ASP A 596 25.06 -16.03 23.40
N ILE A 597 24.52 -16.82 22.47
CA ILE A 597 23.72 -16.34 21.34
C ILE A 597 22.37 -17.02 21.40
N ILE A 598 21.31 -16.27 21.68
CA ILE A 598 19.94 -16.73 21.52
C ILE A 598 19.57 -16.59 20.04
N THR A 599 19.27 -17.70 19.38
CA THR A 599 18.90 -17.74 17.96
C THR A 599 17.51 -18.32 17.80
N LEU A 600 16.57 -17.51 17.31
CA LEU A 600 15.24 -17.95 16.89
C LEU A 600 15.34 -18.58 15.50
N ARG A 601 14.77 -19.76 15.32
CA ARG A 601 14.70 -20.48 14.05
C ARG A 601 13.27 -20.90 13.75
N ASP A 602 12.91 -20.94 12.46
CA ASP A 602 11.63 -21.51 12.03
C ASP A 602 11.66 -23.06 12.03
N ASP A 603 10.55 -23.67 11.62
CA ASP A 603 10.36 -25.12 11.57
C ASP A 603 11.29 -25.84 10.56
N SER A 604 11.84 -25.09 9.60
CA SER A 604 12.85 -25.57 8.65
C SER A 604 14.28 -25.50 9.21
N GLY A 605 14.46 -24.81 10.36
CA GLY A 605 15.76 -24.56 10.98
C GLY A 605 16.47 -23.29 10.47
N ARG A 606 15.83 -22.50 9.60
CA ARG A 606 16.34 -21.20 9.14
C ARG A 606 16.35 -20.23 10.31
N ILE A 607 17.43 -19.45 10.45
CA ILE A 607 17.52 -18.39 11.46
C ILE A 607 16.55 -17.28 11.10
N ILE A 608 15.66 -16.92 12.02
CA ILE A 608 14.74 -15.78 11.88
C ILE A 608 15.32 -14.55 12.55
N ASN A 609 15.85 -14.70 13.78
CA ASN A 609 16.44 -13.60 14.53
C ASN A 609 17.51 -14.14 15.48
N SER A 610 18.43 -13.29 15.93
CA SER A 610 19.40 -13.66 16.95
C SER A 610 19.76 -12.48 17.86
N PHE A 611 20.07 -12.79 19.10
CA PHE A 611 20.55 -11.87 20.12
C PHE A 611 21.81 -12.46 20.75
N SER A 612 22.93 -11.73 20.68
CA SER A 612 24.20 -12.14 21.28
C SER A 612 24.50 -11.26 22.49
N TYR A 613 24.93 -11.87 23.60
CA TYR A 613 25.41 -11.17 24.79
C TYR A 613 26.74 -11.77 25.24
N ASN A 614 27.63 -10.95 25.79
CA ASN A 614 29.04 -11.27 25.94
C ASN A 614 29.61 -11.08 27.35
N ASP A 615 28.77 -10.95 28.38
CA ASP A 615 29.24 -10.68 29.73
C ASP A 615 28.41 -11.37 30.83
N SER A 616 29.11 -12.24 31.59
CA SER A 616 28.64 -12.88 32.82
C SER A 616 28.17 -11.95 33.95
N SER A 617 28.50 -10.65 33.88
CA SER A 617 28.10 -9.65 34.88
C SER A 617 26.71 -9.05 34.67
N GLN A 618 25.98 -9.47 33.63
CA GLN A 618 24.71 -8.87 33.20
C GLN A 618 23.47 -9.72 33.53
N THR A 619 23.53 -10.54 34.55
CA THR A 619 22.36 -11.30 35.01
C THR A 619 21.43 -10.38 35.83
N GLY A 620 20.12 -10.60 35.76
CA GLY A 620 19.11 -9.71 36.37
C GLY A 620 18.79 -8.43 35.58
N ILE A 621 19.25 -8.35 34.32
CA ILE A 621 19.03 -7.20 33.43
C ILE A 621 18.04 -7.59 32.32
N SER A 622 17.16 -6.65 31.95
CA SER A 622 16.35 -6.73 30.73
C SER A 622 17.07 -6.00 29.59
N TRP A 623 17.19 -6.68 28.46
CA TRP A 623 17.65 -6.09 27.20
C TRP A 623 16.45 -5.84 26.31
N ASN A 624 16.22 -4.57 25.98
CA ASN A 624 15.09 -4.12 25.17
C ASN A 624 15.57 -3.67 23.78
N ARG A 625 14.80 -4.03 22.75
CA ARG A 625 14.94 -3.50 21.40
C ARG A 625 13.81 -2.49 21.15
N TYR A 626 14.17 -1.24 20.87
CA TYR A 626 13.20 -0.18 20.58
C TYR A 626 12.66 -0.30 19.15
N LEU A 627 11.32 -0.37 18.99
CA LEU A 627 10.67 -0.57 17.68
C LEU A 627 10.82 0.62 16.71
N ASN A 628 11.12 1.80 17.23
CA ASN A 628 11.35 3.03 16.48
C ASN A 628 12.79 3.14 15.92
N ASP A 629 13.69 2.25 16.33
CA ASP A 629 15.07 2.20 15.88
C ASP A 629 15.39 0.74 15.52
N LEU A 630 15.04 0.32 14.29
CA LEU A 630 15.29 -1.04 13.77
C LEU A 630 16.79 -1.35 13.60
N THR A 631 17.68 -0.54 14.17
CA THR A 631 19.10 -0.85 14.29
C THR A 631 19.31 -1.98 15.30
N ALA A 632 20.29 -2.84 15.04
CA ALA A 632 20.50 -4.10 15.76
C ALA A 632 21.01 -3.95 17.22
N GLU A 633 20.92 -2.78 17.83
CA GLU A 633 21.47 -2.51 19.15
C GLU A 633 20.39 -2.68 20.23
N PHE A 634 20.53 -3.73 21.04
CA PHE A 634 19.78 -3.83 22.30
C PHE A 634 20.40 -2.86 23.30
N GLU A 635 19.57 -2.02 23.91
CA GLU A 635 20.03 -1.19 25.01
C GLU A 635 19.87 -1.94 26.33
N ASN A 636 20.92 -1.86 27.16
CA ASN A 636 20.86 -2.28 28.55
C ASN A 636 20.04 -1.24 29.33
N THR A 637 18.87 -1.62 29.82
CA THR A 637 18.02 -0.75 30.64
C THR A 637 18.18 -1.03 32.14
N ASP A 638 19.41 -1.09 32.64
CA ASP A 638 19.72 -1.24 34.09
C ASP A 638 19.89 0.12 34.80
N SER A 639 18.96 1.04 34.59
CA SER A 639 18.90 2.22 35.45
C SER A 639 17.52 2.34 36.08
N ASN A 640 17.51 2.38 37.41
CA ASN A 640 16.38 2.73 38.26
C ASN A 640 15.76 4.13 37.95
N ASP A 641 16.04 4.75 36.79
CA ASP A 641 15.70 6.12 36.44
C ASP A 641 14.82 6.28 35.16
N ASN A 642 14.34 5.21 34.51
CA ASN A 642 13.47 5.33 33.32
C ASN A 642 11.97 5.03 33.55
N TRP A 643 11.47 5.27 34.76
CA TRP A 643 10.01 5.42 34.98
C TRP A 643 9.58 6.87 34.75
N ILE A 644 9.80 7.41 33.54
CA ILE A 644 9.11 8.64 33.10
C ILE A 644 7.82 8.20 32.40
N PRO A 645 6.63 8.66 32.85
CA PRO A 645 5.37 8.27 32.23
C PRO A 645 5.21 8.96 30.87
N GLY A 646 5.57 8.25 29.81
CA GLY A 646 5.36 8.66 28.42
C GLY A 646 5.46 7.45 27.50
N ILE A 647 4.29 6.97 27.05
CA ILE A 647 4.04 5.81 26.17
C ILE A 647 4.25 4.44 26.87
N PRO A 648 3.17 3.79 27.37
CA PRO A 648 3.26 2.40 27.79
C PRO A 648 3.44 1.51 26.56
N THR A 649 4.50 0.68 26.54
CA THR A 649 4.52 -0.53 25.74
C THR A 649 3.34 -1.42 26.17
N PRO A 650 2.45 -1.82 25.25
CA PRO A 650 1.40 -2.79 25.56
C PRO A 650 2.03 -4.15 25.90
N GLY A 651 2.26 -4.41 27.19
CA GLY A 651 2.89 -5.66 27.67
C GLY A 651 3.54 -5.57 29.05
N ALA A 652 3.90 -4.37 29.51
CA ALA A 652 4.56 -4.20 30.81
C ALA A 652 3.69 -4.70 31.99
N PHE A 653 4.17 -5.72 32.69
CA PHE A 653 3.60 -6.15 33.97
C PHE A 653 4.13 -5.26 35.11
N PRO A 654 3.27 -4.85 36.06
CA PRO A 654 3.75 -4.28 37.31
C PRO A 654 4.29 -5.39 38.22
N GLU A 655 5.60 -5.43 38.42
CA GLU A 655 6.19 -6.15 39.55
C GLU A 655 5.76 -5.46 40.85
N THR A 656 4.85 -6.11 41.59
CA THR A 656 4.87 -6.18 43.05
C THR A 656 3.77 -7.15 43.50
N ILE A 657 4.16 -8.37 43.84
CA ILE A 657 3.40 -9.18 44.81
C ILE A 657 4.00 -8.82 46.17
N PRO A 658 3.26 -8.18 47.10
CA PRO A 658 3.78 -7.96 48.43
C PRO A 658 3.93 -9.32 49.14
N GLU A 659 5.15 -9.64 49.54
CA GLU A 659 5.40 -10.67 50.55
C GLU A 659 4.55 -10.36 51.80
N GLY A 660 3.63 -11.27 52.16
CA GLY A 660 2.97 -11.27 53.48
C GLY A 660 1.44 -11.17 53.54
N GLY A 661 0.70 -11.34 52.44
CA GLY A 661 -0.77 -11.34 52.47
C GLY A 661 -1.40 -12.70 52.79
N THR A 662 -1.70 -12.97 54.06
CA THR A 662 -2.47 -14.15 54.51
C THR A 662 -3.78 -14.34 53.72
N LEU A 663 -3.92 -15.45 53.00
CA LEU A 663 -5.15 -15.84 52.30
C LEU A 663 -6.25 -16.17 53.33
N LEU A 664 -7.28 -15.33 53.42
CA LEU A 664 -8.52 -15.66 54.12
C LEU A 664 -9.50 -16.33 53.14
N PHE A 665 -9.77 -17.61 53.37
CA PHE A 665 -10.77 -18.40 52.65
C PHE A 665 -12.17 -17.78 52.77
N VAL A 666 -12.85 -17.57 51.65
CA VAL A 666 -14.32 -17.55 51.59
C VAL A 666 -14.78 -18.55 50.54
N ILE A 667 -15.20 -19.72 51.04
CA ILE A 667 -15.97 -20.72 50.29
C ILE A 667 -17.39 -20.18 50.11
N GLY A 668 -17.91 -20.18 48.87
CA GLY A 668 -19.27 -19.69 48.63
C GLY A 668 -19.86 -19.97 47.25
N TYR A 669 -20.25 -21.22 47.02
CA TYR A 669 -21.40 -21.66 46.21
C TYR A 669 -21.36 -21.54 44.67
N TRP A 670 -21.03 -22.67 44.03
CA TRP A 670 -21.74 -23.19 42.85
C TRP A 670 -22.41 -24.51 43.24
N LEU A 671 -23.74 -24.57 43.27
CA LEU A 671 -24.58 -25.77 43.12
C LEU A 671 -26.07 -25.40 43.20
N LEU A 672 -26.88 -26.04 42.34
CA LEU A 672 -28.31 -25.83 42.02
C LEU A 672 -28.54 -24.66 41.04
N VAL A 673 -29.16 -24.84 39.86
CA VAL A 673 -30.46 -25.49 39.61
C VAL A 673 -30.58 -25.93 38.12
N VAL A 674 -30.67 -27.24 37.86
CA VAL A 674 -31.48 -27.94 36.83
C VAL A 674 -31.55 -29.38 37.37
N TRP A 675 -32.65 -30.06 37.75
CA TRP A 675 -34.04 -30.09 37.30
C TRP A 675 -34.87 -30.93 38.31
N GLN A 676 -36.09 -30.53 38.69
CA GLN A 676 -37.34 -31.31 38.54
C GLN A 676 -38.49 -30.91 39.50
N ARG A 677 -39.62 -30.56 38.83
CA ARG A 677 -41.03 -30.87 39.14
C ARG A 677 -41.75 -30.08 40.25
N ARG A 678 -42.43 -29.00 39.85
CA ARG A 678 -43.90 -29.00 39.64
C ARG A 678 -44.27 -28.07 38.50
#